data_AF-A0A975GVA0-F1
#
_entry.id   AF-A0A975GVA0-F1
#
_cell.length_a   1.000
_cell.length_b   1.000
_cell.length_c   1.000
_cell.angle_alpha   90.00
_cell.angle_beta   90.00
_cell.angle_gamma   90.00
#
_symmetry.space_group_name_H-M   'P 1'
#
loop_
_entity.id
_entity.type
_entity.pdbx_description
1 polymer ?
#
loop_
_entity_poly.entity_id
_entity_poly.type
_entity_poly.pdbx_seq_one_letter_code
_entity_poly.pdbx_strand_id
1 'polypeptide(L)'
;MFSQQKSKLVDRLLEAQAYFDTDRPVEGVTSLGQYVQEQGGSAAALITVGDVALAANRPVEAGQFFARALSIEPANAVLLAKMGDVAKAEGRNSDALTLYIRAHNQDPHSESGGRAHSILADADRLLASELPDGAVLFSIQDLFGYLKAHPTMSGIQRVQAGIAADCIAQNRPNTHFIVNDLNGNIERSVFWKIRPDDLADLIAYASGTSVDHTRLRAKLDICEANATAVYPGHGSTIILLGCFWSHGNTADRFITAKRAGARIGAYIYDIIPISHPEFCDAGLVRDFSRSVSELCRIVDFVLTISVSTRDTLLDFMGKYSDRTFPAAAVPLAHSLTARSPGSQWPAKLNALKGKPYVAYVSTIEGRKNHAYVVSAWRQLALEGVETPHLIFVGRYGWRIDGLMDLLDGTDNLDGKVQFVHDLTDSELNAVYEHCQFTVFTSYVEGWGLPVGESLMHGKPCVASNSSSIPEVGGDFVDYVDPLNLREGIETFRKMIVDADYLEQRRLNIVENFVPRSWEEVTADMLSRIAEFSQGPVTPVGSVSLPEGYLFQPRSLIGPGFSIQEYMHSPFRLLIADQFYDPEDHGAWMKGRFSEIVFKTDLPRDEEITVFIQMHCAPWHADTEVTIAVGGGDPKKALKFDVASLAGGRMMRLFGKVGADGLCSVSITVNGVYEVPSIDFRDFVLGLKALGYTGSSNLRARMDLRDAIEFDTV
;
A
#
# COMPACT_ATOMS: atom_id res chain seq x y z
N MET A 1 37.01 -56.69 16.69
CA MET A 1 37.23 -56.02 15.39
C MET A 1 36.25 -54.88 15.12
N PHE A 2 34.93 -55.10 15.13
CA PHE A 2 33.92 -54.04 14.87
C PHE A 2 34.03 -52.79 15.78
N SER A 3 34.35 -52.98 17.07
CA SER A 3 34.58 -51.87 18.02
C SER A 3 35.80 -50.99 17.65
N GLN A 4 36.86 -51.58 17.09
CA GLN A 4 38.09 -50.85 16.76
C GLN A 4 37.97 -50.06 15.45
N GLN A 5 37.19 -50.55 14.48
CA GLN A 5 36.90 -49.81 13.24
C GLN A 5 36.00 -48.59 13.48
N LYS A 6 35.02 -48.68 14.38
CA LYS A 6 34.16 -47.53 14.75
C LYS A 6 34.95 -46.41 15.45
N SER A 7 35.90 -46.77 16.32
CA SER A 7 36.78 -45.81 17.00
C SER A 7 37.64 -45.02 16.00
N LYS A 8 38.28 -45.71 15.05
CA LYS A 8 39.14 -45.06 14.05
C LYS A 8 38.39 -44.12 13.09
N LEU A 9 37.13 -44.41 12.77
CA LEU A 9 36.28 -43.52 11.97
C LEU A 9 35.99 -42.22 12.71
N VAL A 10 35.63 -42.32 14.00
CA VAL A 10 35.34 -41.14 14.84
C VAL A 10 36.58 -40.27 15.00
N ASP A 11 37.75 -40.88 15.24
CA ASP A 11 39.02 -40.15 15.37
C ASP A 11 39.39 -39.39 14.09
N ARG A 12 39.19 -40.00 12.90
CA ARG A 12 39.45 -39.37 11.60
C ARG A 12 38.43 -38.28 11.24
N LEU A 13 37.17 -38.44 11.63
CA LEU A 13 36.13 -37.41 11.47
C LEU A 13 36.43 -36.18 12.35
N LEU A 14 36.88 -36.40 13.59
CA LEU A 14 37.31 -35.34 14.49
C LEU A 14 38.58 -34.63 13.98
N GLU A 15 39.53 -35.38 13.42
CA GLU A 15 40.73 -34.82 12.79
C GLU A 15 40.37 -33.93 11.59
N ALA A 16 39.45 -34.36 10.75
CA ALA A 16 38.96 -33.55 9.63
C ALA A 16 38.23 -32.28 10.09
N GLN A 17 37.39 -32.37 11.13
CA GLN A 17 36.75 -31.20 11.74
C GLN A 17 37.79 -30.21 12.28
N ALA A 18 38.88 -30.69 12.88
CA ALA A 18 39.98 -29.84 13.34
C ALA A 18 40.71 -29.10 12.19
N TYR A 19 40.82 -29.71 11.01
CA TYR A 19 41.34 -29.02 9.82
C TYR A 19 40.40 -27.90 9.33
N PHE A 20 39.08 -28.03 9.55
CA PHE A 20 38.10 -26.97 9.26
C PHE A 20 38.17 -25.82 10.25
N ASP A 21 38.24 -26.13 11.54
CA ASP A 21 38.35 -25.12 12.59
C ASP A 21 39.65 -24.30 12.49
N THR A 22 40.61 -24.76 11.66
CA THR A 22 41.90 -24.13 11.39
C THR A 22 42.08 -23.62 9.95
N ASP A 23 41.00 -23.51 9.17
CA ASP A 23 40.98 -22.95 7.79
C ASP A 23 41.89 -23.69 6.78
N ARG A 24 42.00 -25.02 6.93
CA ARG A 24 42.80 -25.91 6.05
C ARG A 24 41.93 -27.00 5.38
N PRO A 25 40.86 -26.63 4.64
CA PRO A 25 39.86 -27.58 4.17
C PRO A 25 40.37 -28.60 3.14
N VAL A 26 41.37 -28.25 2.32
CA VAL A 26 41.94 -29.12 1.27
C VAL A 26 42.64 -30.37 1.84
N GLU A 27 43.28 -30.24 2.99
CA GLU A 27 43.98 -31.33 3.66
C GLU A 27 42.99 -32.25 4.39
N GLY A 28 41.90 -31.68 4.92
CA GLY A 28 40.77 -32.43 5.45
C GLY A 28 40.11 -33.32 4.39
N VAL A 29 39.85 -32.79 3.18
CA VAL A 29 39.32 -33.56 2.03
C VAL A 29 40.26 -34.71 1.66
N THR A 30 41.58 -34.47 1.62
CA THR A 30 42.58 -35.46 1.21
C THR A 30 42.71 -36.61 2.22
N SER A 31 42.73 -36.29 3.52
CA SER A 31 42.83 -37.27 4.62
C SER A 31 41.59 -38.18 4.70
N LEU A 32 40.39 -37.60 4.57
CA LEU A 32 39.13 -38.33 4.57
C LEU A 32 38.90 -39.15 3.29
N GLY A 33 39.27 -38.60 2.13
CA GLY A 33 39.09 -39.26 0.82
C GLY A 33 39.87 -40.58 0.70
N GLN A 34 41.10 -40.64 1.20
CA GLN A 34 41.90 -41.86 1.26
C GLN A 34 41.27 -42.92 2.17
N TYR A 35 40.78 -42.51 3.35
CA TYR A 35 40.12 -43.41 4.30
C TYR A 35 38.84 -44.05 3.73
N VAL A 36 38.03 -43.26 3.01
CA VAL A 36 36.80 -43.74 2.36
C VAL A 36 37.10 -44.70 1.19
N GLN A 37 38.19 -44.49 0.45
CA GLN A 37 38.63 -45.41 -0.60
C GLN A 37 39.10 -46.76 -0.05
N GLU A 38 39.76 -46.78 1.11
CA GLU A 38 40.30 -48.00 1.73
C GLU A 38 39.25 -48.90 2.41
N GLN A 39 38.13 -48.36 2.89
CA GLN A 39 37.13 -49.09 3.69
C GLN A 39 35.76 -49.26 3.02
N GLY A 40 35.58 -48.81 1.77
CA GLY A 40 34.32 -48.96 1.05
C GLY A 40 33.17 -48.04 1.51
N GLY A 41 33.45 -47.09 2.41
CA GLY A 41 32.63 -45.92 2.78
C GLY A 41 31.15 -46.17 3.13
N SER A 42 30.77 -46.00 4.40
CA SER A 42 29.35 -45.85 4.76
C SER A 42 28.76 -44.57 4.14
N ALA A 43 27.44 -44.53 3.92
CA ALA A 43 26.77 -43.34 3.37
C ALA A 43 27.08 -42.08 4.21
N ALA A 44 27.09 -42.19 5.55
CA ALA A 44 27.46 -41.11 6.45
C ALA A 44 28.90 -40.60 6.25
N ALA A 45 29.86 -41.50 6.01
CA ALA A 45 31.23 -41.10 5.71
C ALA A 45 31.31 -40.37 4.36
N LEU A 46 30.65 -40.90 3.33
CA LEU A 46 30.60 -40.29 2.00
C LEU A 46 29.93 -38.91 2.01
N ILE A 47 28.84 -38.73 2.77
CA ILE A 47 28.19 -37.43 3.00
C ILE A 47 29.18 -36.45 3.62
N THR A 48 29.87 -36.87 4.69
CA THR A 48 30.80 -35.99 5.39
C THR A 48 31.95 -35.54 4.48
N VAL A 49 32.53 -36.44 3.68
CA VAL A 49 33.58 -36.06 2.72
C VAL A 49 33.03 -35.15 1.62
N GLY A 50 31.81 -35.38 1.16
CA GLY A 50 31.15 -34.52 0.19
C GLY A 50 30.92 -33.10 0.71
N ASP A 51 30.44 -32.96 1.95
CA ASP A 51 30.23 -31.66 2.60
C ASP A 51 31.54 -30.89 2.74
N VAL A 52 32.59 -31.60 3.13
CA VAL A 52 33.95 -31.10 3.24
C VAL A 52 34.50 -30.64 1.87
N ALA A 53 34.26 -31.40 0.81
CA ALA A 53 34.67 -31.02 -0.55
C ALA A 53 33.89 -29.82 -1.09
N LEU A 54 32.60 -29.71 -0.76
CA LEU A 54 31.77 -28.58 -1.18
C LEU A 54 32.19 -27.28 -0.48
N ALA A 55 32.46 -27.34 0.83
CA ALA A 55 32.99 -26.21 1.60
C ALA A 55 34.39 -25.78 1.13
N ALA A 56 35.19 -26.71 0.58
CA ALA A 56 36.48 -26.42 -0.06
C ALA A 56 36.36 -25.86 -1.49
N ASN A 57 35.14 -25.52 -1.96
CA ASN A 57 34.84 -25.08 -3.31
C ASN A 57 35.27 -26.08 -4.42
N ARG A 58 35.10 -27.38 -4.16
CA ARG A 58 35.37 -28.48 -5.11
C ARG A 58 34.07 -29.24 -5.44
N PRO A 59 33.08 -28.60 -6.10
CA PRO A 59 31.73 -29.14 -6.26
C PRO A 59 31.69 -30.44 -7.09
N VAL A 60 32.53 -30.58 -8.11
CA VAL A 60 32.62 -31.79 -8.93
C VAL A 60 33.03 -33.02 -8.09
N GLU A 61 33.97 -32.84 -7.16
CA GLU A 61 34.44 -33.91 -6.28
C GLU A 61 33.41 -34.22 -5.18
N ALA A 62 32.77 -33.19 -4.61
CA ALA A 62 31.65 -33.34 -3.69
C ALA A 62 30.50 -34.14 -4.31
N GLY A 63 30.14 -33.83 -5.56
CA GLY A 63 29.11 -34.53 -6.32
C GLY A 63 29.41 -36.02 -6.52
N GLN A 64 30.67 -36.40 -6.72
CA GLN A 64 31.07 -37.82 -6.83
C GLN A 64 30.84 -38.58 -5.51
N PHE A 65 31.12 -37.95 -4.37
CA PHE A 65 30.89 -38.56 -3.07
C PHE A 65 29.40 -38.66 -2.72
N PHE A 66 28.62 -37.60 -2.99
CA PHE A 66 27.16 -37.63 -2.80
C PHE A 66 26.46 -38.61 -3.73
N ALA A 67 26.87 -38.73 -5.00
CA ALA A 67 26.32 -39.71 -5.93
C ALA A 67 26.58 -41.15 -5.46
N ARG A 68 27.77 -41.44 -4.91
CA ARG A 68 28.08 -42.73 -4.31
C ARG A 68 27.25 -42.98 -3.05
N ALA A 69 27.08 -41.97 -2.19
CA ALA A 69 26.21 -42.08 -1.01
C ALA A 69 24.75 -42.34 -1.41
N LEU A 70 24.26 -41.69 -2.48
CA LEU A 70 22.91 -41.85 -3.00
C LEU A 70 22.71 -43.24 -3.64
N SER A 71 23.76 -43.86 -4.18
CA SER A 71 23.69 -45.26 -4.64
C SER A 71 23.49 -46.26 -3.50
N ILE A 72 23.88 -45.89 -2.27
CA ILE A 72 23.70 -46.67 -1.04
C ILE A 72 22.34 -46.35 -0.40
N GLU A 73 21.92 -45.07 -0.45
CA GLU A 73 20.64 -44.59 0.10
C GLU A 73 19.83 -43.80 -0.95
N PRO A 74 19.15 -44.49 -1.90
CA PRO A 74 18.54 -43.85 -3.07
C PRO A 74 17.33 -42.95 -2.79
N ALA A 75 16.72 -43.09 -1.61
CA ALA A 75 15.55 -42.33 -1.17
C ALA A 75 15.89 -41.30 -0.08
N ASN A 76 17.15 -40.88 0.00
CA ASN A 76 17.60 -39.91 0.99
C ASN A 76 17.45 -38.47 0.45
N ALA A 77 16.43 -37.75 0.96
CA ALA A 77 16.12 -36.38 0.58
C ALA A 77 17.28 -35.41 0.88
N VAL A 78 18.05 -35.63 1.94
CA VAL A 78 19.24 -34.82 2.30
C VAL A 78 20.32 -34.92 1.23
N LEU A 79 20.54 -36.12 0.68
CA LEU A 79 21.49 -36.32 -0.41
C LEU A 79 21.03 -35.68 -1.72
N LEU A 80 19.73 -35.68 -2.01
CA LEU A 80 19.17 -34.96 -3.15
C LEU A 80 19.35 -33.44 -3.01
N ALA A 81 19.14 -32.89 -1.81
CA ALA A 81 19.38 -31.48 -1.52
C ALA A 81 20.86 -31.11 -1.68
N LYS A 82 21.78 -31.92 -1.15
CA LYS A 82 23.24 -31.73 -1.31
C LYS A 82 23.70 -31.83 -2.77
N MET A 83 23.09 -32.69 -3.56
CA MET A 83 23.29 -32.73 -5.02
C MET A 83 22.76 -31.45 -5.70
N GLY A 84 21.68 -30.86 -5.18
CA GLY A 84 21.19 -29.55 -5.58
C GLY A 84 22.19 -28.43 -5.28
N ASP A 85 22.84 -28.48 -4.11
CA ASP A 85 23.88 -27.52 -3.72
C ASP A 85 25.10 -27.59 -4.65
N VAL A 86 25.52 -28.81 -5.02
CA VAL A 86 26.56 -29.04 -6.03
C VAL A 86 26.17 -28.45 -7.39
N ALA A 87 24.95 -28.71 -7.86
CA ALA A 87 24.47 -28.18 -9.13
C ALA A 87 24.40 -26.64 -9.12
N LYS A 88 24.00 -26.04 -8.00
CA LYS A 88 24.00 -24.58 -7.82
C LYS A 88 25.42 -24.00 -7.85
N ALA A 89 26.36 -24.62 -7.14
CA ALA A 89 27.77 -24.21 -7.13
C ALA A 89 28.45 -24.30 -8.51
N GLU A 90 27.98 -25.21 -9.37
CA GLU A 90 28.42 -25.33 -10.76
C GLU A 90 27.67 -24.42 -11.75
N GLY A 91 26.72 -23.59 -11.27
CA GLY A 91 25.91 -22.71 -12.11
C GLY A 91 24.77 -23.39 -12.88
N ARG A 92 24.44 -24.65 -12.55
CA ARG A 92 23.37 -25.45 -13.17
C ARG A 92 22.04 -25.28 -12.43
N ASN A 93 21.49 -24.07 -12.44
CA ASN A 93 20.33 -23.70 -11.62
C ASN A 93 19.04 -24.51 -11.93
N SER A 94 18.81 -24.93 -13.18
CA SER A 94 17.67 -25.78 -13.55
C SER A 94 17.77 -27.19 -12.94
N ASP A 95 18.98 -27.74 -12.88
CA ASP A 95 19.24 -29.04 -12.27
C ASP A 95 19.12 -28.94 -10.75
N ALA A 96 19.65 -27.85 -10.17
CA ALA A 96 19.51 -27.54 -8.75
C ALA A 96 18.03 -27.43 -8.33
N LEU A 97 17.22 -26.67 -9.08
CA LEU A 97 15.78 -26.54 -8.84
C LEU A 97 15.06 -27.89 -8.89
N THR A 98 15.36 -28.71 -9.90
CA THR A 98 14.77 -30.05 -10.04
C THR A 98 15.14 -30.94 -8.85
N LEU A 99 16.39 -30.87 -8.40
CA LEU A 99 16.88 -31.66 -7.26
C LEU A 99 16.27 -31.18 -5.94
N TYR A 100 16.12 -29.87 -5.74
CA TYR A 100 15.45 -29.31 -4.56
C TYR A 100 13.95 -29.62 -4.53
N ILE A 101 13.24 -29.55 -5.66
CA ILE A 101 11.83 -29.95 -5.74
C ILE A 101 11.68 -31.43 -5.43
N ARG A 102 12.57 -32.28 -5.96
CA ARG A 102 12.55 -33.72 -5.67
C ARG A 102 12.89 -34.03 -4.22
N ALA A 103 13.85 -33.33 -3.64
CA ALA A 103 14.19 -33.45 -2.22
C ALA A 103 13.00 -33.00 -1.34
N HIS A 104 12.36 -31.88 -1.68
CA HIS A 104 11.18 -31.36 -1.00
C HIS A 104 9.96 -32.29 -1.12
N ASN A 105 9.74 -32.91 -2.29
CA ASN A 105 8.63 -33.86 -2.45
C ASN A 105 8.84 -35.15 -1.64
N GLN A 106 10.08 -35.50 -1.32
CA GLN A 106 10.42 -36.66 -0.48
C GLN A 106 10.43 -36.32 1.00
N ASP A 107 10.87 -35.11 1.34
CA ASP A 107 10.85 -34.55 2.67
C ASP A 107 10.35 -33.10 2.60
N PRO A 108 9.01 -32.89 2.71
CA PRO A 108 8.39 -31.58 2.65
C PRO A 108 8.83 -30.65 3.79
N HIS A 109 9.48 -31.18 4.82
CA HIS A 109 9.98 -30.43 5.97
C HIS A 109 11.44 -29.97 5.81
N SER A 110 12.13 -30.39 4.74
CA SER A 110 13.52 -29.99 4.46
C SER A 110 13.64 -28.56 3.89
N GLU A 111 14.82 -27.94 4.10
CA GLU A 111 15.18 -26.60 3.54
C GLU A 111 15.11 -26.52 1.99
N SER A 112 14.94 -27.65 1.32
CA SER A 112 14.89 -27.77 -0.14
C SER A 112 13.78 -26.91 -0.76
N GLY A 113 12.64 -26.74 -0.09
CA GLY A 113 11.54 -25.88 -0.57
C GLY A 113 11.94 -24.40 -0.62
N GLY A 114 12.59 -23.90 0.44
CA GLY A 114 13.11 -22.53 0.49
C GLY A 114 14.25 -22.30 -0.50
N ARG A 115 15.12 -23.30 -0.71
CA ARG A 115 16.19 -23.24 -1.73
C ARG A 115 15.65 -23.20 -3.15
N ALA A 116 14.58 -23.94 -3.44
CA ALA A 116 13.86 -23.86 -4.71
C ALA A 116 13.21 -22.49 -4.91
N HIS A 117 12.58 -21.94 -3.88
CA HIS A 117 11.96 -20.61 -3.92
C HIS A 117 13.00 -19.50 -4.14
N SER A 118 14.17 -19.56 -3.49
CA SER A 118 15.29 -18.63 -3.73
C SER A 118 15.77 -18.67 -5.17
N ILE A 119 15.90 -19.85 -5.79
CA ILE A 119 16.27 -19.95 -7.21
C ILE A 119 15.19 -19.36 -8.11
N LEU A 120 13.91 -19.54 -7.77
CA LEU A 120 12.80 -18.95 -8.52
C LEU A 120 12.79 -17.41 -8.38
N ALA A 121 13.02 -16.86 -7.20
CA ALA A 121 13.14 -15.42 -6.99
C ALA A 121 14.37 -14.82 -7.71
N ASP A 122 15.52 -15.52 -7.70
CA ASP A 122 16.70 -15.15 -8.46
C ASP A 122 16.45 -15.27 -9.98
N ALA A 123 15.69 -16.26 -10.42
CA ALA A 123 15.26 -16.41 -11.81
C ALA A 123 14.30 -15.28 -12.22
N ASP A 124 13.34 -14.90 -11.38
CA ASP A 124 12.43 -13.78 -11.63
C ASP A 124 13.19 -12.45 -11.68
N ARG A 125 14.28 -12.28 -10.92
CA ARG A 125 15.21 -11.14 -11.06
C ARG A 125 15.99 -11.18 -12.38
N LEU A 126 16.46 -12.35 -12.80
CA LEU A 126 17.17 -12.51 -14.07
C LEU A 126 16.25 -12.36 -15.30
N LEU A 127 14.95 -12.64 -15.14
CA LEU A 127 13.90 -12.48 -16.14
C LEU A 127 13.18 -11.13 -16.03
N ALA A 128 13.54 -10.29 -15.04
CA ALA A 128 12.91 -9.00 -14.82
C ALA A 128 13.12 -8.07 -16.01
N SER A 129 12.10 -7.28 -16.33
CA SER A 129 12.26 -6.21 -17.32
C SER A 129 13.17 -5.13 -16.74
N GLU A 130 14.22 -4.76 -17.48
CA GLU A 130 14.96 -3.53 -17.19
C GLU A 130 14.03 -2.32 -17.26
N LEU A 131 14.25 -1.37 -16.36
CA LEU A 131 13.57 -0.08 -16.34
C LEU A 131 14.50 0.99 -16.92
N PRO A 132 14.02 1.87 -17.81
CA PRO A 132 14.85 2.97 -18.30
C PRO A 132 15.17 3.95 -17.17
N ASP A 133 16.29 4.67 -17.29
CA ASP A 133 16.60 5.76 -16.38
C ASP A 133 15.52 6.85 -16.47
N GLY A 134 15.07 7.36 -15.33
CA GLY A 134 13.94 8.28 -15.26
C GLY A 134 12.56 7.64 -15.45
N ALA A 135 12.43 6.31 -15.34
CA ALA A 135 11.14 5.63 -15.43
C ALA A 135 10.13 6.16 -14.39
N VAL A 136 8.93 6.48 -14.86
CA VAL A 136 7.76 6.84 -14.04
C VAL A 136 6.80 5.66 -14.04
N LEU A 137 6.55 5.12 -12.86
CA LEU A 137 5.75 3.93 -12.62
C LEU A 137 4.46 4.31 -11.88
N PHE A 138 3.34 4.36 -12.59
CA PHE A 138 2.03 4.60 -11.97
C PHE A 138 1.51 3.30 -11.34
N SER A 139 1.39 3.27 -10.02
CA SER A 139 0.72 2.18 -9.30
C SER A 139 -0.79 2.29 -9.51
N ILE A 140 -1.35 1.26 -10.15
CA ILE A 140 -2.78 1.11 -10.46
C ILE A 140 -3.40 -0.10 -9.75
N GLN A 141 -2.80 -0.51 -8.63
CA GLN A 141 -3.30 -1.60 -7.80
C GLN A 141 -4.75 -1.37 -7.35
N ASP A 142 -5.13 -0.12 -7.11
CA ASP A 142 -6.50 0.23 -6.74
C ASP A 142 -7.50 0.01 -7.89
N LEU A 143 -7.14 0.35 -9.14
CA LEU A 143 -7.96 0.03 -10.31
C LEU A 143 -8.24 -1.47 -10.41
N PHE A 144 -7.20 -2.30 -10.26
CA PHE A 144 -7.32 -3.76 -10.33
C PHE A 144 -8.14 -4.30 -9.16
N GLY A 145 -7.80 -3.92 -7.93
CA GLY A 145 -8.52 -4.36 -6.73
C GLY A 145 -9.99 -3.96 -6.73
N TYR A 146 -10.32 -2.78 -7.23
CA TYR A 146 -11.69 -2.29 -7.29
C TYR A 146 -12.51 -2.98 -8.37
N LEU A 147 -11.98 -3.07 -9.61
CA LEU A 147 -12.64 -3.81 -10.70
C LEU A 147 -12.77 -5.29 -10.38
N LYS A 148 -11.97 -5.80 -9.44
CA LYS A 148 -12.14 -7.15 -8.93
C LYS A 148 -13.50 -7.36 -8.25
N ALA A 149 -14.00 -6.35 -7.54
CA ALA A 149 -15.27 -6.45 -6.83
C ALA A 149 -16.45 -5.81 -7.60
N HIS A 150 -16.18 -4.95 -8.59
CA HIS A 150 -17.21 -4.10 -9.19
C HIS A 150 -17.19 -4.13 -10.73
N PRO A 151 -18.36 -4.14 -11.40
CA PRO A 151 -18.46 -4.09 -12.86
C PRO A 151 -18.32 -2.68 -13.44
N THR A 152 -18.43 -1.64 -12.63
CA THR A 152 -18.32 -0.24 -13.07
C THR A 152 -17.24 0.47 -12.27
N MET A 153 -16.53 1.41 -12.92
CA MET A 153 -15.52 2.24 -12.24
C MET A 153 -16.16 3.34 -11.38
N SER A 154 -15.60 3.60 -10.20
CA SER A 154 -15.88 4.83 -9.46
C SER A 154 -15.09 6.03 -10.04
N GLY A 155 -15.27 7.22 -9.46
CA GLY A 155 -14.52 8.41 -9.85
C GLY A 155 -12.99 8.23 -9.80
N ILE A 156 -12.46 7.60 -8.75
CA ILE A 156 -11.01 7.38 -8.59
C ILE A 156 -10.47 6.44 -9.67
N GLN A 157 -11.19 5.37 -10.00
CA GLN A 157 -10.77 4.46 -11.07
C GLN A 157 -10.90 5.09 -12.46
N ARG A 158 -11.91 5.93 -12.70
CA ARG A 158 -12.00 6.71 -13.94
C ARG A 158 -10.81 7.66 -14.11
N VAL A 159 -10.29 8.24 -13.03
CA VAL A 159 -9.08 9.08 -13.08
C VAL A 159 -7.84 8.25 -13.44
N GLN A 160 -7.65 7.10 -12.79
CA GLN A 160 -6.56 6.18 -13.14
C GLN A 160 -6.64 5.75 -14.61
N ALA A 161 -7.84 5.39 -15.08
CA ALA A 161 -8.09 5.00 -16.45
C ALA A 161 -7.83 6.14 -17.46
N GLY A 162 -8.24 7.37 -17.15
CA GLY A 162 -8.02 8.54 -18.01
C GLY A 162 -6.54 8.87 -18.20
N ILE A 163 -5.77 8.87 -17.10
CA ILE A 163 -4.32 9.08 -17.13
C ILE A 163 -3.63 7.95 -17.89
N ALA A 164 -4.03 6.70 -17.65
CA ALA A 164 -3.46 5.55 -18.32
C ALA A 164 -3.74 5.54 -19.83
N ALA A 165 -5.00 5.77 -20.22
CA ALA A 165 -5.42 5.82 -21.61
C ALA A 165 -4.66 6.89 -22.41
N ASP A 166 -4.50 8.09 -21.86
CA ASP A 166 -3.74 9.15 -22.51
C ASP A 166 -2.24 8.81 -22.63
N CYS A 167 -1.61 8.33 -21.55
CA CYS A 167 -0.18 7.97 -21.60
C CYS A 167 0.11 6.86 -22.63
N ILE A 168 -0.80 5.88 -22.76
CA ILE A 168 -0.71 4.81 -23.74
C ILE A 168 -0.93 5.35 -25.16
N ALA A 169 -1.96 6.17 -25.37
CA ALA A 169 -2.26 6.76 -26.68
C ALA A 169 -1.12 7.64 -27.20
N GLN A 170 -0.46 8.38 -26.31
CA GLN A 170 0.69 9.24 -26.63
C GLN A 170 2.03 8.46 -26.71
N ASN A 171 2.00 7.13 -26.52
CA ASN A 171 3.16 6.24 -26.56
C ASN A 171 4.37 6.76 -25.74
N ARG A 172 4.14 7.16 -24.50
CA ARG A 172 5.18 7.76 -23.64
C ARG A 172 6.17 6.69 -23.15
N PRO A 173 7.44 6.69 -23.62
CA PRO A 173 8.34 5.54 -23.46
C PRO A 173 8.83 5.32 -22.03
N ASN A 174 8.89 6.38 -21.21
CA ASN A 174 9.35 6.31 -19.81
C ASN A 174 8.20 6.17 -18.82
N THR A 175 6.97 5.97 -19.29
CA THR A 175 5.79 5.81 -18.43
C THR A 175 5.33 4.36 -18.46
N HIS A 176 5.19 3.77 -17.27
CA HIS A 176 4.74 2.40 -17.11
C HIS A 176 3.68 2.30 -16.01
N PHE A 177 2.87 1.24 -16.08
CA PHE A 177 1.83 0.96 -15.10
C PHE A 177 2.15 -0.32 -14.35
N ILE A 178 2.06 -0.26 -13.03
CA ILE A 178 2.44 -1.38 -12.15
C ILE A 178 1.32 -1.75 -11.18
N VAL A 179 1.33 -3.02 -10.77
CA VAL A 179 0.59 -3.53 -9.61
C VAL A 179 1.59 -4.16 -8.64
N ASN A 180 1.29 -4.16 -7.35
CA ASN A 180 2.22 -4.58 -6.29
C ASN A 180 1.73 -5.81 -5.51
N ASP A 181 0.53 -6.31 -5.80
CA ASP A 181 0.00 -7.55 -5.26
C ASP A 181 -0.69 -8.33 -6.39
N LEU A 182 0.00 -9.37 -6.84
CA LEU A 182 -0.43 -10.28 -7.90
C LEU A 182 -0.29 -11.71 -7.38
N ASN A 183 -1.34 -12.53 -7.52
CA ASN A 183 -1.42 -13.92 -7.05
C ASN A 183 -1.08 -14.14 -5.56
N GLY A 184 -1.35 -13.17 -4.69
CA GLY A 184 -1.06 -13.28 -3.25
C GLY A 184 0.43 -13.18 -2.93
N ASN A 185 1.22 -12.54 -3.80
CA ASN A 185 2.64 -12.35 -3.57
C ASN A 185 2.88 -11.47 -2.31
N ILE A 186 3.59 -12.05 -1.35
CA ILE A 186 3.94 -11.42 -0.08
C ILE A 186 5.28 -10.66 -0.20
N GLU A 187 6.08 -10.93 -1.24
CA GLU A 187 7.35 -10.26 -1.47
C GLU A 187 7.13 -8.78 -1.83
N ARG A 188 7.67 -7.88 -1.00
CA ARG A 188 7.48 -6.43 -1.12
C ARG A 188 8.47 -5.76 -2.08
N SER A 189 9.53 -6.47 -2.48
CA SER A 189 10.54 -6.00 -3.44
C SER A 189 10.09 -6.07 -4.89
N VAL A 190 9.05 -6.85 -5.20
CA VAL A 190 8.64 -7.14 -6.59
C VAL A 190 7.40 -6.33 -6.94
N PHE A 191 7.44 -5.68 -8.10
CA PHE A 191 6.30 -5.04 -8.72
C PHE A 191 6.06 -5.66 -10.10
N TRP A 192 4.84 -5.54 -10.60
CA TRP A 192 4.42 -6.20 -11.84
C TRP A 192 4.00 -5.17 -12.87
N LYS A 193 4.82 -5.00 -13.90
CA LYS A 193 4.56 -4.09 -15.02
C LYS A 193 3.51 -4.68 -15.95
N ILE A 194 2.39 -3.97 -16.09
CA ILE A 194 1.28 -4.34 -16.99
C ILE A 194 1.59 -3.90 -18.42
N ARG A 195 1.24 -4.73 -19.41
CA ARG A 195 1.43 -4.38 -20.82
C ARG A 195 0.46 -3.27 -21.23
N PRO A 196 0.91 -2.23 -21.97
CA PRO A 196 0.06 -1.13 -22.41
C PRO A 196 -1.19 -1.59 -23.17
N ASP A 197 -1.04 -2.55 -24.10
CA ASP A 197 -2.16 -3.03 -24.93
C ASP A 197 -3.24 -3.75 -24.10
N ASP A 198 -2.81 -4.59 -23.14
CA ASP A 198 -3.73 -5.31 -22.24
C ASP A 198 -4.49 -4.31 -21.34
N LEU A 199 -3.79 -3.30 -20.82
CA LEU A 199 -4.39 -2.25 -19.99
C LEU A 199 -5.36 -1.37 -20.80
N ALA A 200 -5.02 -1.03 -22.05
CA ALA A 200 -5.91 -0.26 -22.93
C ALA A 200 -7.20 -1.04 -23.23
N ASP A 201 -7.10 -2.34 -23.53
CA ASP A 201 -8.25 -3.21 -23.76
C ASP A 201 -9.12 -3.38 -22.49
N LEU A 202 -8.50 -3.49 -21.31
CA LEU A 202 -9.22 -3.49 -20.03
C LEU A 202 -9.98 -2.18 -19.80
N ILE A 203 -9.32 -1.03 -19.97
CA ILE A 203 -9.91 0.29 -19.77
C ILE A 203 -11.06 0.53 -20.76
N ALA A 204 -10.86 0.21 -22.04
CA ALA A 204 -11.88 0.36 -23.06
C ALA A 204 -13.13 -0.48 -22.73
N TYR A 205 -12.94 -1.70 -22.24
CA TYR A 205 -14.05 -2.56 -21.82
C TYR A 205 -14.75 -2.04 -20.56
N ALA A 206 -13.99 -1.67 -19.54
CA ALA A 206 -14.52 -1.17 -18.26
C ALA A 206 -15.23 0.20 -18.40
N SER A 207 -14.91 0.96 -19.45
CA SER A 207 -15.55 2.24 -19.80
C SER A 207 -16.75 2.09 -20.73
N GLY A 208 -17.12 0.85 -21.10
CA GLY A 208 -18.22 0.58 -22.01
C GLY A 208 -19.60 0.82 -21.38
N THR A 209 -20.63 0.94 -22.24
CA THR A 209 -22.02 1.20 -21.82
C THR A 209 -22.68 0.03 -21.07
N SER A 210 -22.16 -1.19 -21.24
CA SER A 210 -22.60 -2.39 -20.52
C SER A 210 -21.39 -3.30 -20.29
N VAL A 211 -21.12 -3.59 -19.01
CA VAL A 211 -19.96 -4.37 -18.58
C VAL A 211 -20.44 -5.66 -17.91
N ASP A 212 -20.08 -6.80 -18.49
CA ASP A 212 -20.26 -8.11 -17.87
C ASP A 212 -19.07 -8.39 -16.95
N HIS A 213 -19.35 -8.67 -15.68
CA HIS A 213 -18.30 -8.82 -14.67
C HIS A 213 -17.41 -10.03 -14.96
N THR A 214 -17.95 -11.13 -15.47
CA THR A 214 -17.17 -12.34 -15.81
C THR A 214 -16.13 -12.03 -16.89
N ARG A 215 -16.54 -11.35 -17.95
CA ARG A 215 -15.64 -10.92 -19.02
C ARG A 215 -14.64 -9.85 -18.56
N LEU A 216 -15.06 -8.96 -17.67
CA LEU A 216 -14.14 -8.01 -17.02
C LEU A 216 -13.05 -8.75 -16.23
N ARG A 217 -13.40 -9.83 -15.52
CA ARG A 217 -12.41 -10.63 -14.76
C ARG A 217 -11.43 -11.32 -15.70
N ALA A 218 -11.92 -11.92 -16.79
CA ALA A 218 -11.05 -12.53 -17.78
C ALA A 218 -10.02 -11.54 -18.37
N LYS A 219 -10.39 -10.26 -18.55
CA LYS A 219 -9.44 -9.22 -19.01
C LYS A 219 -8.42 -8.84 -17.94
N LEU A 220 -8.83 -8.77 -16.67
CA LEU A 220 -7.90 -8.59 -15.55
C LEU A 220 -6.91 -9.76 -15.46
N ASP A 221 -7.40 -11.00 -15.60
CA ASP A 221 -6.56 -12.20 -15.56
C ASP A 221 -5.54 -12.20 -16.70
N ILE A 222 -5.91 -11.72 -17.90
CA ILE A 222 -4.97 -11.54 -19.03
C ILE A 222 -3.89 -10.51 -18.67
N CYS A 223 -4.28 -9.35 -18.10
CA CYS A 223 -3.33 -8.33 -17.67
C CYS A 223 -2.33 -8.89 -16.65
N GLU A 224 -2.83 -9.66 -15.67
CA GLU A 224 -2.01 -10.26 -14.62
C GLU A 224 -1.10 -11.37 -15.16
N ALA A 225 -1.62 -12.25 -16.03
CA ALA A 225 -0.84 -13.34 -16.62
C ALA A 225 0.29 -12.85 -17.54
N ASN A 226 0.09 -11.72 -18.21
CA ASN A 226 1.07 -11.11 -19.12
C ASN A 226 2.03 -10.12 -18.43
N ALA A 227 1.81 -9.85 -17.14
CA ALA A 227 2.63 -8.90 -16.38
C ALA A 227 4.07 -9.38 -16.24
N THR A 228 5.00 -8.44 -16.13
CA THR A 228 6.44 -8.73 -16.00
C THR A 228 6.99 -8.17 -14.71
N ALA A 229 7.82 -8.93 -14.02
CA ALA A 229 8.46 -8.47 -12.79
C ALA A 229 9.38 -7.28 -13.06
N VAL A 230 9.34 -6.27 -12.19
CA VAL A 230 10.23 -5.11 -12.16
C VAL A 230 10.63 -4.78 -10.73
N TYR A 231 11.82 -4.21 -10.58
CA TYR A 231 12.42 -3.86 -9.29
C TYR A 231 12.80 -2.38 -9.30
N PRO A 232 11.88 -1.49 -8.90
CA PRO A 232 12.16 -0.06 -8.88
C PRO A 232 13.27 0.26 -7.88
N GLY A 233 14.24 1.06 -8.32
CA GLY A 233 15.37 1.52 -7.53
C GLY A 233 15.86 2.89 -7.99
N HIS A 234 17.16 3.16 -7.84
CA HIS A 234 17.77 4.42 -8.25
C HIS A 234 17.37 4.84 -9.68
N GLY A 235 16.95 6.10 -9.85
CA GLY A 235 16.52 6.64 -11.14
C GLY A 235 15.03 6.42 -11.48
N SER A 236 14.32 5.57 -10.75
CA SER A 236 12.87 5.36 -10.95
C SER A 236 12.01 6.18 -9.98
N THR A 237 10.77 6.49 -10.40
CA THR A 237 9.76 7.16 -9.58
C THR A 237 8.48 6.36 -9.61
N ILE A 238 7.98 5.93 -8.45
CA ILE A 238 6.67 5.31 -8.30
C ILE A 238 5.65 6.38 -7.91
N ILE A 239 4.50 6.42 -8.59
CA ILE A 239 3.38 7.30 -8.26
C ILE A 239 2.18 6.45 -7.82
N LEU A 240 1.76 6.59 -6.57
CA LEU A 240 0.52 6.00 -6.08
C LEU A 240 -0.65 6.77 -6.68
N LEU A 241 -1.32 6.18 -7.67
CA LEU A 241 -2.35 6.88 -8.44
C LEU A 241 -3.76 6.70 -7.88
N GLY A 242 -4.05 5.60 -7.18
CA GLY A 242 -5.37 5.32 -6.60
C GLY A 242 -5.42 5.43 -5.08
N CYS A 243 -6.40 4.77 -4.46
CA CYS A 243 -6.59 4.77 -3.01
C CYS A 243 -5.39 4.15 -2.27
N PHE A 244 -4.57 4.98 -1.64
CA PHE A 244 -3.39 4.55 -0.87
C PHE A 244 -3.72 3.87 0.47
N TRP A 245 -4.98 3.97 0.93
CA TRP A 245 -5.45 3.38 2.19
C TRP A 245 -6.11 2.01 2.00
N SER A 246 -6.18 1.49 0.77
CA SER A 246 -6.89 0.26 0.45
C SER A 246 -6.17 -0.56 -0.63
N HIS A 247 -6.74 -1.74 -0.93
CA HIS A 247 -6.36 -2.61 -2.06
C HIS A 247 -4.87 -3.02 -2.12
N GLY A 248 -4.13 -2.91 -1.02
CA GLY A 248 -2.70 -3.25 -0.97
C GLY A 248 -1.75 -2.11 -1.35
N ASN A 249 -2.22 -0.86 -1.48
CA ASN A 249 -1.37 0.32 -1.68
C ASN A 249 -0.76 0.87 -0.38
N THR A 250 -0.59 0.04 0.64
CA THR A 250 -0.07 0.48 1.94
C THR A 250 1.37 0.97 1.82
N ALA A 251 1.72 2.00 2.59
CA ALA A 251 3.03 2.65 2.52
C ALA A 251 4.21 1.67 2.68
N ASP A 252 4.02 0.65 3.51
CA ASP A 252 5.01 -0.38 3.80
C ASP A 252 5.41 -1.26 2.60
N ARG A 253 4.60 -1.31 1.53
CA ARG A 253 4.95 -1.97 0.26
C ARG A 253 6.01 -1.21 -0.53
N PHE A 254 6.11 0.10 -0.33
CA PHE A 254 7.01 0.95 -1.12
C PHE A 254 8.33 1.27 -0.41
N ILE A 255 8.47 0.89 0.87
CA ILE A 255 9.69 1.14 1.66
C ILE A 255 10.90 0.44 1.07
N THR A 256 10.76 -0.81 0.61
CA THR A 256 11.86 -1.59 0.02
C THR A 256 12.38 -0.92 -1.25
N ALA A 257 11.48 -0.52 -2.17
CA ALA A 257 11.85 0.23 -3.38
C ALA A 257 12.50 1.58 -3.05
N LYS A 258 11.97 2.30 -2.05
CA LYS A 258 12.54 3.57 -1.61
C LYS A 258 13.95 3.41 -1.03
N ARG A 259 14.19 2.36 -0.24
CA ARG A 259 15.54 2.00 0.26
C ARG A 259 16.50 1.62 -0.87
N ALA A 260 15.99 1.05 -1.97
CA ALA A 260 16.75 0.80 -3.19
C ALA A 260 16.98 2.05 -4.06
N GLY A 261 16.48 3.22 -3.63
CA GLY A 261 16.69 4.51 -4.30
C GLY A 261 15.57 4.95 -5.23
N ALA A 262 14.40 4.29 -5.23
CA ALA A 262 13.23 4.79 -5.94
C ALA A 262 12.62 6.00 -5.24
N ARG A 263 12.12 6.97 -6.00
CA ARG A 263 11.27 8.05 -5.47
C ARG A 263 9.83 7.59 -5.36
N ILE A 264 9.13 8.03 -4.32
CA ILE A 264 7.72 7.73 -4.08
C ILE A 264 6.92 9.04 -4.13
N GLY A 265 6.04 9.19 -5.11
CA GLY A 265 5.03 10.23 -5.17
C GLY A 265 3.64 9.65 -4.89
N ALA A 266 2.71 10.48 -4.46
CA ALA A 266 1.31 10.10 -4.33
C ALA A 266 0.38 11.15 -4.93
N TYR A 267 -0.71 10.71 -5.55
CA TYR A 267 -1.77 11.59 -6.04
C TYR A 267 -2.97 11.54 -5.09
N ILE A 268 -3.18 12.60 -4.31
CA ILE A 268 -4.18 12.66 -3.25
C ILE A 268 -5.44 13.37 -3.76
N TYR A 269 -6.56 12.68 -3.64
CA TYR A 269 -7.87 13.17 -4.08
C TYR A 269 -8.49 14.14 -3.07
N ASP A 270 -8.54 13.74 -1.81
CA ASP A 270 -8.96 14.58 -0.71
C ASP A 270 -8.39 14.06 0.60
N ILE A 271 -8.59 14.83 1.67
CA ILE A 271 -8.38 14.40 3.06
C ILE A 271 -9.64 14.68 3.88
N ILE A 272 -10.82 14.51 3.29
CA ILE A 272 -12.12 14.73 3.94
C ILE A 272 -12.26 13.88 5.21
N PRO A 273 -11.87 12.58 5.24
CA PRO A 273 -11.95 11.79 6.46
C PRO A 273 -11.16 12.39 7.64
N ILE A 274 -10.14 13.22 7.37
CA ILE A 274 -9.35 13.90 8.42
C ILE A 274 -9.91 15.29 8.73
N SER A 275 -10.21 16.06 7.69
CA SER A 275 -10.60 17.47 7.82
C SER A 275 -12.06 17.66 8.26
N HIS A 276 -12.94 16.74 7.88
CA HIS A 276 -14.37 16.76 8.18
C HIS A 276 -14.88 15.36 8.57
N PRO A 277 -14.36 14.79 9.67
CA PRO A 277 -14.68 13.43 10.09
C PRO A 277 -16.18 13.23 10.41
N GLU A 278 -16.93 14.30 10.67
CA GLU A 278 -18.38 14.28 10.87
C GLU A 278 -19.16 13.80 9.64
N PHE A 279 -18.55 13.77 8.45
CA PHE A 279 -19.16 13.25 7.23
C PHE A 279 -18.73 11.81 6.87
N CYS A 280 -17.95 11.13 7.72
CA CYS A 280 -17.36 9.83 7.40
C CYS A 280 -17.63 8.77 8.48
N ASP A 281 -17.47 7.49 8.11
CA ASP A 281 -17.46 6.39 9.09
C ASP A 281 -16.28 6.55 10.05
N ALA A 282 -16.47 6.21 11.32
CA ALA A 282 -15.37 6.23 12.29
C ALA A 282 -14.22 5.27 11.90
N GLY A 283 -14.54 4.11 11.33
CA GLY A 283 -13.56 3.16 10.81
C GLY A 283 -12.78 3.70 9.61
N LEU A 284 -13.48 4.34 8.66
CA LEU A 284 -12.84 5.02 7.53
C LEU A 284 -11.91 6.14 8.00
N VAL A 285 -12.38 7.02 8.89
CA VAL A 285 -11.58 8.12 9.47
C VAL A 285 -10.28 7.56 10.06
N ARG A 286 -10.39 6.51 10.87
CA ARG A 286 -9.25 5.87 11.53
C ARG A 286 -8.26 5.28 10.53
N ASP A 287 -8.73 4.44 9.61
CA ASP A 287 -7.86 3.71 8.68
C ASP A 287 -7.21 4.65 7.67
N PHE A 288 -7.96 5.65 7.19
CA PHE A 288 -7.46 6.70 6.31
C PHE A 288 -6.41 7.57 7.00
N SER A 289 -6.68 8.01 8.24
CA SER A 289 -5.73 8.84 9.00
C SER A 289 -4.41 8.13 9.23
N ARG A 290 -4.46 6.84 9.60
CA ARG A 290 -3.27 5.98 9.70
C ARG A 290 -2.51 5.95 8.37
N SER A 291 -3.20 5.67 7.26
CA SER A 291 -2.56 5.56 5.96
C SER A 291 -1.95 6.88 5.47
N VAL A 292 -2.58 8.03 5.73
CA VAL A 292 -1.98 9.35 5.44
C VAL A 292 -0.74 9.57 6.29
N SER A 293 -0.78 9.25 7.59
CA SER A 293 0.38 9.37 8.51
C SER A 293 1.59 8.62 7.96
N GLU A 294 1.37 7.37 7.56
CA GLU A 294 2.42 6.47 7.08
C GLU A 294 2.92 6.86 5.69
N LEU A 295 2.01 7.19 4.77
CA LEU A 295 2.34 7.65 3.42
C LEU A 295 3.22 8.92 3.48
N CYS A 296 2.84 9.89 4.31
CA CYS A 296 3.57 11.14 4.45
C CYS A 296 5.01 10.95 4.94
N ARG A 297 5.33 9.85 5.63
CA ARG A 297 6.70 9.49 6.06
C ARG A 297 7.55 8.86 4.96
N ILE A 298 6.96 8.45 3.84
CA ILE A 298 7.69 7.79 2.76
C ILE A 298 7.65 8.57 1.45
N VAL A 299 6.72 9.50 1.24
CA VAL A 299 6.67 10.25 -0.01
C VAL A 299 7.81 11.25 -0.12
N ASP A 300 8.36 11.36 -1.32
CA ASP A 300 9.27 12.42 -1.76
C ASP A 300 8.51 13.68 -2.16
N PHE A 301 7.30 13.52 -2.68
CA PHE A 301 6.41 14.62 -3.05
C PHE A 301 4.95 14.17 -3.11
N VAL A 302 4.04 15.13 -3.10
CA VAL A 302 2.60 14.88 -3.26
C VAL A 302 2.04 15.70 -4.42
N LEU A 303 1.25 15.05 -5.24
CA LEU A 303 0.35 15.72 -6.17
C LEU A 303 -1.06 15.66 -5.59
N THR A 304 -1.87 16.67 -5.85
CA THR A 304 -3.26 16.74 -5.38
C THR A 304 -4.19 17.12 -6.51
N ILE A 305 -5.45 16.69 -6.46
CA ILE A 305 -6.41 17.03 -7.52
C ILE A 305 -6.85 18.50 -7.50
N SER A 306 -6.55 19.25 -6.43
CA SER A 306 -6.94 20.65 -6.25
C SER A 306 -5.97 21.40 -5.35
N VAL A 307 -5.94 22.72 -5.50
CA VAL A 307 -5.22 23.63 -4.60
C VAL A 307 -5.81 23.55 -3.20
N SER A 308 -7.14 23.48 -3.05
CA SER A 308 -7.81 23.30 -1.77
C SER A 308 -7.34 22.04 -1.04
N THR A 309 -7.26 20.89 -1.72
CA THR A 309 -6.75 19.65 -1.10
C THR A 309 -5.28 19.78 -0.72
N ARG A 310 -4.44 20.39 -1.58
CA ARG A 310 -3.03 20.67 -1.28
C ARG A 310 -2.88 21.46 0.01
N ASP A 311 -3.57 22.59 0.09
CA ASP A 311 -3.40 23.54 1.19
C ASP A 311 -3.93 22.94 2.50
N THR A 312 -5.08 22.24 2.44
CA THR A 312 -5.61 21.52 3.61
C THR A 312 -4.63 20.44 4.09
N LEU A 313 -3.99 19.69 3.18
CA LEU A 313 -2.99 18.69 3.53
C LEU A 313 -1.75 19.33 4.14
N LEU A 314 -1.22 20.41 3.56
CA LEU A 314 -0.04 21.10 4.08
C LEU A 314 -0.31 21.73 5.45
N ASP A 315 -1.48 22.32 5.65
CA ASP A 315 -1.92 22.84 6.95
C ASP A 315 -2.03 21.73 7.99
N PHE A 316 -2.57 20.58 7.61
CA PHE A 316 -2.64 19.41 8.48
C PHE A 316 -1.24 18.89 8.83
N MET A 317 -0.35 18.77 7.85
CA MET A 317 1.02 18.33 8.05
C MET A 317 1.83 19.31 8.91
N GLY A 318 1.69 20.62 8.70
CA GLY A 318 2.36 21.64 9.49
C GLY A 318 1.93 21.68 10.96
N LYS A 319 0.73 21.15 11.28
CA LYS A 319 0.23 21.03 12.66
C LYS A 319 0.72 19.78 13.38
N TYR A 320 0.89 18.66 12.66
CA TYR A 320 1.02 17.33 13.28
C TYR A 320 2.23 16.52 12.83
N SER A 321 3.09 17.05 11.94
CA SER A 321 4.26 16.34 11.45
C SER A 321 5.51 17.23 11.44
N ASP A 322 6.66 16.62 11.70
CA ASP A 322 7.98 17.25 11.56
C ASP A 322 8.55 17.11 10.14
N ARG A 323 7.82 16.46 9.22
CA ARG A 323 8.25 16.21 7.85
C ARG A 323 7.61 17.20 6.88
N THR A 324 8.44 17.73 5.99
CA THR A 324 8.03 18.58 4.86
C THR A 324 8.37 17.90 3.55
N PHE A 325 7.52 18.08 2.54
CA PHE A 325 7.75 17.63 1.18
C PHE A 325 7.14 18.63 0.18
N PRO A 326 7.67 18.73 -1.05
CA PRO A 326 7.03 19.50 -2.09
C PRO A 326 5.64 18.93 -2.43
N ALA A 327 4.69 19.83 -2.64
CA ALA A 327 3.34 19.47 -3.04
C ALA A 327 2.82 20.40 -4.14
N ALA A 328 2.13 19.84 -5.14
CA ALA A 328 1.51 20.60 -6.23
C ALA A 328 0.08 20.14 -6.52
N ALA A 329 -0.75 21.07 -6.99
CA ALA A 329 -2.06 20.73 -7.54
C ALA A 329 -1.92 20.38 -9.02
N VAL A 330 -2.55 19.28 -9.42
CA VAL A 330 -2.78 18.86 -10.80
C VAL A 330 -4.29 18.65 -10.93
N PRO A 331 -5.04 19.71 -11.31
CA PRO A 331 -6.47 19.66 -11.57
C PRO A 331 -6.90 18.54 -12.52
N LEU A 332 -8.05 17.91 -12.24
CA LEU A 332 -8.60 16.85 -13.09
C LEU A 332 -9.21 17.41 -14.39
N ALA A 333 -9.37 16.52 -15.36
CA ALA A 333 -10.16 16.81 -16.55
C ALA A 333 -11.63 17.06 -16.16
N HIS A 334 -12.33 17.89 -16.94
CA HIS A 334 -13.75 18.17 -16.70
C HIS A 334 -14.67 17.00 -17.10
N SER A 335 -14.14 16.07 -17.90
CA SER A 335 -14.86 14.88 -18.37
C SER A 335 -14.15 13.61 -17.88
N LEU A 336 -14.85 12.82 -17.06
CA LEU A 336 -14.42 11.46 -16.71
C LEU A 336 -15.07 10.38 -17.60
N THR A 337 -16.06 10.76 -18.40
CA THR A 337 -16.80 9.86 -19.29
C THR A 337 -16.86 10.44 -20.69
N ALA A 338 -16.60 9.61 -21.71
CA ALA A 338 -16.73 10.02 -23.09
C ALA A 338 -18.18 10.43 -23.41
N ARG A 339 -18.36 11.57 -24.07
CA ARG A 339 -19.67 11.99 -24.59
C ARG A 339 -20.12 10.98 -25.63
N SER A 340 -21.18 10.22 -25.33
CA SER A 340 -21.71 9.20 -26.24
C SER A 340 -22.64 9.82 -27.27
N PRO A 341 -22.53 9.50 -28.58
CA PRO A 341 -23.50 9.92 -29.58
C PRO A 341 -24.86 9.25 -29.29
N GLY A 342 -25.85 10.05 -28.91
CA GLY A 342 -27.20 9.58 -28.58
C GLY A 342 -27.43 9.44 -27.08
N SER A 343 -28.22 10.37 -26.53
CA SER A 343 -28.73 10.31 -25.17
C SER A 343 -30.08 9.57 -25.14
N GLN A 344 -30.23 8.57 -24.27
CA GLN A 344 -31.51 7.88 -24.07
C GLN A 344 -32.20 8.44 -22.82
N TRP A 345 -33.43 8.96 -22.95
CA TRP A 345 -34.18 9.41 -21.77
C TRP A 345 -34.45 8.25 -20.81
N PRO A 346 -34.20 8.39 -19.49
CA PRO A 346 -34.34 7.28 -18.55
C PRO A 346 -35.81 6.86 -18.39
N ALA A 347 -36.08 5.56 -18.49
CA ALA A 347 -37.45 5.04 -18.35
C ALA A 347 -38.06 5.39 -16.98
N LYS A 348 -37.23 5.41 -15.92
CA LYS A 348 -37.60 5.80 -14.56
C LYS A 348 -38.09 7.25 -14.46
N LEU A 349 -37.75 8.11 -15.42
CA LEU A 349 -38.11 9.54 -15.45
C LEU A 349 -39.13 9.87 -16.55
N ASN A 350 -39.81 8.89 -17.14
CA ASN A 350 -40.76 9.13 -18.24
C ASN A 350 -41.87 10.13 -17.89
N ALA A 351 -42.34 10.16 -16.63
CA ALA A 351 -43.35 11.10 -16.16
C ALA A 351 -42.88 12.57 -16.13
N LEU A 352 -41.57 12.81 -16.20
CA LEU A 352 -40.94 14.13 -16.23
C LEU A 352 -40.47 14.54 -17.63
N LYS A 353 -40.64 13.69 -18.65
CA LYS A 353 -40.18 13.99 -20.01
C LYS A 353 -40.87 15.25 -20.53
N GLY A 354 -40.08 16.26 -20.89
CA GLY A 354 -40.56 17.55 -21.41
C GLY A 354 -41.06 18.54 -20.35
N LYS A 355 -40.97 18.21 -19.05
CA LYS A 355 -41.25 19.15 -17.96
C LYS A 355 -39.97 19.91 -17.57
N PRO A 356 -40.06 21.17 -17.09
CA PRO A 356 -38.90 21.88 -16.57
C PRO A 356 -38.42 21.24 -15.26
N TYR A 357 -37.12 21.00 -15.17
CA TYR A 357 -36.48 20.47 -13.97
C TYR A 357 -35.05 20.99 -13.79
N VAL A 358 -34.60 20.88 -12.55
CA VAL A 358 -33.23 21.13 -12.11
C VAL A 358 -32.63 19.81 -11.65
N ALA A 359 -31.40 19.52 -12.07
CA ALA A 359 -30.72 18.27 -11.77
C ALA A 359 -29.69 18.45 -10.64
N TYR A 360 -29.65 17.51 -9.71
CA TYR A 360 -28.59 17.37 -8.73
C TYR A 360 -27.98 15.97 -8.88
N VAL A 361 -26.79 15.88 -9.46
CA VAL A 361 -26.07 14.62 -9.65
C VAL A 361 -25.03 14.44 -8.54
N SER A 362 -25.29 13.55 -7.58
CA SER A 362 -24.33 13.15 -6.55
C SER A 362 -24.83 11.95 -5.73
N THR A 363 -23.94 11.28 -5.00
CA THR A 363 -24.38 10.40 -3.90
C THR A 363 -25.25 11.21 -2.93
N ILE A 364 -26.42 10.71 -2.57
CA ILE A 364 -27.35 11.42 -1.68
C ILE A 364 -26.89 11.20 -0.24
N GLU A 365 -26.05 12.09 0.27
CA GLU A 365 -25.49 12.03 1.62
C GLU A 365 -25.42 13.42 2.27
N GLY A 366 -25.31 13.46 3.60
CA GLY A 366 -25.34 14.69 4.39
C GLY A 366 -24.32 15.75 3.94
N ARG A 367 -23.12 15.32 3.53
CA ARG A 367 -22.05 16.19 3.03
C ARG A 367 -22.44 16.97 1.77
N LYS A 368 -23.27 16.38 0.92
CA LYS A 368 -23.76 17.02 -0.32
C LYS A 368 -24.86 18.04 -0.04
N ASN A 369 -25.43 18.08 1.16
CA ASN A 369 -26.35 19.15 1.57
C ASN A 369 -27.61 19.30 0.67
N HIS A 370 -28.22 18.17 0.25
CA HIS A 370 -29.47 18.19 -0.52
C HIS A 370 -30.61 18.92 0.22
N ALA A 371 -30.58 18.90 1.57
CA ALA A 371 -31.57 19.56 2.40
C ALA A 371 -31.61 21.09 2.19
N TYR A 372 -30.48 21.70 1.83
CA TYR A 372 -30.40 23.11 1.44
C TYR A 372 -31.29 23.43 0.24
N VAL A 373 -31.19 22.60 -0.80
CA VAL A 373 -31.96 22.75 -2.05
C VAL A 373 -33.46 22.54 -1.78
N VAL A 374 -33.82 21.48 -1.05
CA VAL A 374 -35.23 21.21 -0.69
C VAL A 374 -35.82 22.36 0.14
N SER A 375 -35.05 22.88 1.10
CA SER A 375 -35.48 24.01 1.94
C SER A 375 -35.69 25.29 1.12
N ALA A 376 -34.79 25.57 0.17
CA ALA A 376 -34.92 26.73 -0.71
C ALA A 376 -36.14 26.59 -1.63
N TRP A 377 -36.36 25.41 -2.21
CA TRP A 377 -37.54 25.15 -3.04
C TRP A 377 -38.85 25.29 -2.26
N ARG A 378 -38.89 24.79 -1.02
CA ARG A 378 -40.04 24.97 -0.13
C ARG A 378 -40.34 26.44 0.10
N GLN A 379 -39.31 27.24 0.42
CA GLN A 379 -39.48 28.67 0.66
C GLN A 379 -39.98 29.41 -0.59
N LEU A 380 -39.38 29.13 -1.75
CA LEU A 380 -39.82 29.72 -3.02
C LEU A 380 -41.27 29.37 -3.36
N ALA A 381 -41.69 28.12 -3.12
CA ALA A 381 -43.07 27.70 -3.33
C ALA A 381 -44.05 28.44 -2.40
N LEU A 382 -43.68 28.63 -1.12
CA LEU A 382 -44.48 29.42 -0.16
C LEU A 382 -44.60 30.89 -0.56
N GLU A 383 -43.60 31.42 -1.25
CA GLU A 383 -43.58 32.78 -1.80
C GLU A 383 -44.33 32.92 -3.14
N GLY A 384 -44.92 31.82 -3.64
CA GLY A 384 -45.71 31.81 -4.88
C GLY A 384 -44.88 31.69 -6.15
N VAL A 385 -43.59 31.33 -6.05
CA VAL A 385 -42.75 31.07 -7.23
C VAL A 385 -43.10 29.70 -7.82
N GLU A 386 -43.33 29.63 -9.13
CA GLU A 386 -43.53 28.36 -9.84
C GLU A 386 -42.20 27.62 -9.99
N THR A 387 -41.87 26.81 -8.99
CA THR A 387 -40.62 26.06 -8.97
C THR A 387 -40.63 24.87 -9.95
N PRO A 388 -39.52 24.61 -10.69
CA PRO A 388 -39.39 23.44 -11.54
C PRO A 388 -39.24 22.17 -10.69
N HIS A 389 -39.37 20.99 -11.32
CA HIS A 389 -39.09 19.71 -10.66
C HIS A 389 -37.63 19.62 -10.21
N LEU A 390 -37.37 18.84 -9.16
CA LEU A 390 -36.02 18.50 -8.72
C LEU A 390 -35.74 17.03 -9.02
N ILE A 391 -34.66 16.74 -9.73
CA ILE A 391 -34.21 15.37 -9.98
C ILE A 391 -32.89 15.14 -9.27
N PHE A 392 -32.91 14.32 -8.23
CA PHE A 392 -31.71 13.89 -7.51
C PHE A 392 -31.23 12.56 -8.12
N VAL A 393 -30.04 12.58 -8.71
CA VAL A 393 -29.42 11.45 -9.40
C VAL A 393 -28.26 10.90 -8.58
N GLY A 394 -28.46 9.73 -7.98
CA GLY A 394 -27.43 9.01 -7.24
C GLY A 394 -28.01 8.05 -6.21
N ARG A 395 -27.14 7.21 -5.65
CA ARG A 395 -27.53 6.25 -4.60
C ARG A 395 -27.64 6.96 -3.25
N TYR A 396 -28.46 6.42 -2.35
CA TYR A 396 -28.49 6.85 -0.96
C TYR A 396 -27.17 6.52 -0.26
N GLY A 397 -26.62 7.52 0.41
CA GLY A 397 -25.46 7.42 1.29
C GLY A 397 -25.87 7.67 2.75
N TRP A 398 -24.99 8.29 3.51
CA TRP A 398 -25.15 8.44 4.96
C TRP A 398 -25.62 9.81 5.41
N ARG A 399 -26.09 9.89 6.66
CA ARG A 399 -26.55 11.12 7.33
C ARG A 399 -27.60 11.88 6.53
N ILE A 400 -28.63 11.16 6.09
CA ILE A 400 -29.74 11.71 5.31
C ILE A 400 -31.06 11.77 6.09
N ASP A 401 -31.07 11.41 7.38
CA ASP A 401 -32.30 11.36 8.18
C ASP A 401 -33.02 12.71 8.18
N GLY A 402 -32.28 13.82 8.40
CA GLY A 402 -32.86 15.16 8.34
C GLY A 402 -33.34 15.59 6.94
N LEU A 403 -32.77 15.03 5.87
CA LEU A 403 -33.29 15.23 4.50
C LEU A 403 -34.61 14.48 4.32
N MET A 404 -34.69 13.23 4.80
CA MET A 404 -35.88 12.40 4.70
C MET A 404 -37.03 12.99 5.52
N ASP A 405 -36.78 13.41 6.76
CA ASP A 405 -37.78 14.08 7.60
C ASP A 405 -38.36 15.35 6.92
N LEU A 406 -37.51 16.12 6.23
CA LEU A 406 -37.93 17.32 5.50
C LEU A 406 -38.81 16.97 4.29
N LEU A 407 -38.47 15.91 3.56
CA LEU A 407 -39.21 15.47 2.38
C LEU A 407 -40.55 14.87 2.78
N ASP A 408 -40.59 14.03 3.81
CA ASP A 408 -41.82 13.46 4.36
C ASP A 408 -42.76 14.55 4.87
N GLY A 409 -42.21 15.56 5.56
CA GLY A 409 -42.98 16.72 6.03
C GLY A 409 -43.51 17.64 4.94
N THR A 410 -43.11 17.44 3.67
CA THR A 410 -43.54 18.25 2.52
C THR A 410 -44.15 17.42 1.38
N ASP A 411 -44.41 16.12 1.61
CA ASP A 411 -44.84 15.16 0.58
C ASP A 411 -43.97 15.25 -0.69
N ASN A 412 -42.64 15.24 -0.50
CA ASN A 412 -41.65 15.45 -1.56
C ASN A 412 -41.85 16.77 -2.34
N LEU A 413 -42.19 17.85 -1.63
CA LEU A 413 -42.63 19.13 -2.19
C LEU A 413 -43.81 18.94 -3.15
N ASP A 414 -44.90 18.31 -2.68
CA ASP A 414 -46.08 17.93 -3.45
C ASP A 414 -45.72 17.12 -4.71
N GLY A 415 -44.81 16.15 -4.56
CA GLY A 415 -44.33 15.27 -5.62
C GLY A 415 -43.33 15.89 -6.61
N LYS A 416 -42.83 17.11 -6.36
CA LYS A 416 -41.85 17.77 -7.24
C LYS A 416 -40.45 17.18 -7.19
N VAL A 417 -40.06 16.55 -6.08
CA VAL A 417 -38.75 15.90 -5.92
C VAL A 417 -38.81 14.45 -6.42
N GLN A 418 -37.88 14.07 -7.30
CA GLN A 418 -37.74 12.72 -7.83
C GLN A 418 -36.33 12.20 -7.60
N PHE A 419 -36.23 10.96 -7.13
CA PHE A 419 -34.98 10.26 -6.86
C PHE A 419 -34.74 9.21 -7.94
N VAL A 420 -33.53 9.17 -8.49
CA VAL A 420 -33.14 8.15 -9.45
C VAL A 420 -31.70 7.72 -9.24
N HIS A 421 -31.44 6.42 -9.41
CA HIS A 421 -30.12 5.84 -9.29
C HIS A 421 -29.89 4.79 -10.38
N ASP A 422 -28.62 4.41 -10.55
CA ASP A 422 -28.16 3.43 -11.54
C ASP A 422 -28.56 3.80 -12.97
N LEU A 423 -28.38 5.08 -13.33
CA LEU A 423 -28.47 5.52 -14.71
C LEU A 423 -27.22 5.08 -15.47
N THR A 424 -27.40 4.65 -16.71
CA THR A 424 -26.29 4.50 -17.65
C THR A 424 -25.70 5.86 -18.00
N ASP A 425 -24.46 5.92 -18.51
CA ASP A 425 -23.85 7.19 -18.93
C ASP A 425 -24.69 7.89 -20.03
N SER A 426 -25.34 7.13 -20.93
CA SER A 426 -26.27 7.70 -21.94
C SER A 426 -27.53 8.31 -21.31
N GLU A 427 -28.07 7.66 -20.29
CA GLU A 427 -29.20 8.16 -19.51
C GLU A 427 -28.86 9.39 -18.69
N LEU A 428 -27.70 9.40 -18.04
CA LEU A 428 -27.20 10.55 -17.28
C LEU A 428 -26.96 11.75 -18.20
N ASN A 429 -26.36 11.53 -19.38
CA ASN A 429 -26.20 12.57 -20.39
C ASN A 429 -27.55 13.19 -20.79
N ALA A 430 -28.62 12.38 -20.93
CA ALA A 430 -29.95 12.89 -21.23
C ALA A 430 -30.51 13.80 -20.12
N VAL A 431 -30.22 13.47 -18.85
CA VAL A 431 -30.63 14.29 -17.70
C VAL A 431 -29.88 15.63 -17.68
N TYR A 432 -28.58 15.65 -17.96
CA TYR A 432 -27.87 16.91 -18.10
C TYR A 432 -28.40 17.73 -19.30
N GLU A 433 -28.55 17.12 -20.47
CA GLU A 433 -28.94 17.82 -21.71
C GLU A 433 -30.32 18.49 -21.62
N HIS A 434 -31.25 17.94 -20.87
CA HIS A 434 -32.62 18.45 -20.80
C HIS A 434 -32.96 19.25 -19.53
N CYS A 435 -32.05 19.35 -18.55
CA CYS A 435 -32.27 20.20 -17.38
C CYS A 435 -32.22 21.69 -17.74
N GLN A 436 -32.85 22.55 -16.91
CA GLN A 436 -32.72 24.00 -17.03
C GLN A 436 -31.36 24.48 -16.55
N PHE A 437 -30.97 24.03 -15.36
CA PHE A 437 -29.66 24.22 -14.75
C PHE A 437 -29.42 23.10 -13.74
N THR A 438 -28.21 23.01 -13.20
CA THR A 438 -27.82 22.01 -12.20
C THR A 438 -27.49 22.65 -10.86
N VAL A 439 -27.50 21.83 -9.80
CA VAL A 439 -27.15 22.27 -8.45
C VAL A 439 -26.12 21.35 -7.82
N PHE A 440 -25.16 21.93 -7.10
CA PHE A 440 -24.13 21.21 -6.37
C PHE A 440 -23.69 21.96 -5.09
N THR A 441 -24.50 21.85 -4.04
CA THR A 441 -24.40 22.63 -2.79
C THR A 441 -23.61 21.94 -1.68
N SER A 442 -22.66 21.08 -2.02
CA SER A 442 -21.85 20.34 -1.05
C SER A 442 -21.14 21.25 -0.04
N TYR A 443 -20.96 20.77 1.20
CA TYR A 443 -20.15 21.47 2.20
C TYR A 443 -18.66 21.45 1.85
N VAL A 444 -18.15 20.28 1.40
CA VAL A 444 -16.73 20.06 1.08
C VAL A 444 -16.56 18.96 0.03
N GLU A 445 -15.62 19.17 -0.89
CA GLU A 445 -15.21 18.21 -1.92
C GLU A 445 -13.69 18.20 -2.15
N GLY A 446 -13.18 17.09 -2.71
CA GLY A 446 -11.84 17.05 -3.29
C GLY A 446 -11.75 17.76 -4.65
N TRP A 447 -12.81 17.70 -5.47
CA TRP A 447 -12.89 18.35 -6.78
C TRP A 447 -14.26 18.98 -7.07
N GLY A 448 -15.29 18.17 -7.31
CA GLY A 448 -16.61 18.66 -7.74
C GLY A 448 -16.93 18.33 -9.20
N LEU A 449 -16.71 17.08 -9.60
CA LEU A 449 -16.94 16.58 -10.96
C LEU A 449 -18.31 16.96 -11.57
N PRO A 450 -19.43 16.90 -10.83
CA PRO A 450 -20.73 17.27 -11.40
C PRO A 450 -20.81 18.72 -11.90
N VAL A 451 -20.01 19.63 -11.33
CA VAL A 451 -19.91 21.01 -11.81
C VAL A 451 -19.30 21.05 -13.21
N GLY A 452 -18.16 20.37 -13.39
CA GLY A 452 -17.50 20.27 -14.70
C GLY A 452 -18.37 19.57 -15.75
N GLU A 453 -19.06 18.50 -15.36
CA GLU A 453 -20.03 17.80 -16.22
C GLU A 453 -21.17 18.75 -16.66
N SER A 454 -21.69 19.57 -15.76
CA SER A 454 -22.74 20.55 -16.09
C SER A 454 -22.26 21.53 -17.17
N LEU A 455 -21.07 22.10 -16.99
CA LEU A 455 -20.48 23.05 -17.94
C LEU A 455 -20.19 22.39 -19.29
N MET A 456 -19.73 21.13 -19.30
CA MET A 456 -19.55 20.33 -20.52
C MET A 456 -20.84 20.14 -21.33
N HIS A 457 -21.99 20.11 -20.65
CA HIS A 457 -23.30 20.05 -21.29
C HIS A 457 -23.87 21.43 -21.66
N GLY A 458 -23.10 22.51 -21.48
CA GLY A 458 -23.56 23.87 -21.71
C GLY A 458 -24.64 24.30 -20.72
N LYS A 459 -24.66 23.71 -19.52
CA LYS A 459 -25.69 23.95 -18.51
C LYS A 459 -25.17 24.86 -17.40
N PRO A 460 -25.87 25.97 -17.10
CA PRO A 460 -25.60 26.74 -15.90
C PRO A 460 -25.65 25.86 -14.65
N CYS A 461 -24.79 26.16 -13.69
CA CYS A 461 -24.68 25.44 -12.43
C CYS A 461 -24.73 26.43 -11.28
N VAL A 462 -25.52 26.12 -10.25
CA VAL A 462 -25.46 26.79 -8.95
C VAL A 462 -24.71 25.87 -7.98
N ALA A 463 -23.56 26.30 -7.47
CA ALA A 463 -22.71 25.44 -6.63
C ALA A 463 -22.19 26.15 -5.39
N SER A 464 -21.69 25.41 -4.42
CA SER A 464 -21.07 26.01 -3.24
C SER A 464 -19.78 26.78 -3.58
N ASN A 465 -19.54 27.90 -2.91
CA ASN A 465 -18.25 28.63 -2.94
C ASN A 465 -17.16 28.00 -2.04
N SER A 466 -17.29 26.73 -1.67
CA SER A 466 -16.44 26.07 -0.65
C SER A 466 -15.46 25.07 -1.26
N SER A 467 -14.33 24.87 -0.57
CA SER A 467 -13.29 23.89 -0.94
C SER A 467 -12.80 24.07 -2.38
N SER A 468 -12.64 22.98 -3.14
CA SER A 468 -12.16 23.00 -4.53
C SER A 468 -13.24 23.28 -5.57
N ILE A 469 -14.52 23.40 -5.18
CA ILE A 469 -15.64 23.59 -6.11
C ILE A 469 -15.42 24.83 -7.01
N PRO A 470 -14.92 25.98 -6.50
CA PRO A 470 -14.61 27.13 -7.35
C PRO A 470 -13.48 26.90 -8.36
N GLU A 471 -12.55 25.97 -8.09
CA GLU A 471 -11.45 25.63 -8.99
C GLU A 471 -11.95 24.88 -10.25
N VAL A 472 -13.11 24.21 -10.15
CA VAL A 472 -13.74 23.50 -11.28
C VAL A 472 -14.57 24.45 -12.14
N GLY A 473 -15.35 25.31 -11.49
CA GLY A 473 -16.35 26.12 -12.17
C GLY A 473 -15.82 27.45 -12.75
N GLY A 474 -14.81 28.04 -12.11
CA GLY A 474 -14.36 29.40 -12.43
C GLY A 474 -15.53 30.39 -12.46
N ASP A 475 -15.52 31.33 -13.42
CA ASP A 475 -16.55 32.37 -13.57
C ASP A 475 -17.87 31.86 -14.22
N PHE A 476 -17.92 30.59 -14.61
CA PHE A 476 -19.06 29.98 -15.30
C PHE A 476 -20.15 29.47 -14.36
N VAL A 477 -19.92 29.53 -13.05
CA VAL A 477 -20.82 29.02 -12.02
C VAL A 477 -21.38 30.16 -11.17
N ASP A 478 -22.63 30.03 -10.76
CA ASP A 478 -23.27 30.92 -9.80
C ASP A 478 -23.06 30.34 -8.39
N TYR A 479 -22.17 30.95 -7.61
CA TYR A 479 -21.81 30.39 -6.31
C TYR A 479 -22.75 30.83 -5.18
N VAL A 480 -22.93 29.95 -4.19
CA VAL A 480 -23.66 30.20 -2.94
C VAL A 480 -22.83 29.75 -1.74
N ASP A 481 -22.97 30.39 -0.59
CA ASP A 481 -22.45 29.84 0.67
C ASP A 481 -23.35 28.67 1.13
N PRO A 482 -22.83 27.44 1.31
CA PRO A 482 -23.63 26.29 1.72
C PRO A 482 -24.26 26.40 3.12
N LEU A 483 -23.87 27.42 3.91
CA LEU A 483 -24.42 27.74 5.22
C LEU A 483 -25.41 28.92 5.19
N ASN A 484 -25.57 29.61 4.05
CA ASN A 484 -26.42 30.79 3.91
C ASN A 484 -27.63 30.54 3.00
N LEU A 485 -28.66 29.89 3.55
CA LEU A 485 -29.87 29.54 2.79
C LEU A 485 -30.55 30.75 2.12
N ARG A 486 -30.51 31.94 2.75
CA ARG A 486 -31.15 33.14 2.21
C ARG A 486 -30.52 33.58 0.89
N GLU A 487 -29.20 33.55 0.81
CA GLU A 487 -28.47 33.84 -0.43
C GLU A 487 -28.79 32.81 -1.51
N GLY A 488 -28.82 31.52 -1.14
CA GLY A 488 -29.24 30.45 -2.05
C GLY A 488 -30.63 30.67 -2.64
N ILE A 489 -31.61 31.03 -1.81
CA ILE A 489 -32.99 31.31 -2.25
C ILE A 489 -33.01 32.41 -3.31
N GLU A 490 -32.28 33.52 -3.11
CA GLU A 490 -32.24 34.61 -4.10
C GLU A 490 -31.55 34.19 -5.41
N THR A 491 -30.46 33.43 -5.33
CA THR A 491 -29.78 32.89 -6.51
C THR A 491 -30.67 31.92 -7.28
N PHE A 492 -31.32 30.97 -6.60
CA PHE A 492 -32.26 30.04 -7.23
C PHE A 492 -33.46 30.77 -7.81
N ARG A 493 -34.01 31.77 -7.09
CA ARG A 493 -35.10 32.60 -7.61
C ARG A 493 -34.70 33.23 -8.93
N LYS A 494 -33.54 33.90 -8.98
CA LYS A 494 -33.03 34.54 -10.21
C LYS A 494 -32.92 33.54 -11.35
N MET A 495 -32.33 32.37 -11.12
CA MET A 495 -32.18 31.31 -12.12
C MET A 495 -33.52 30.74 -12.63
N ILE A 496 -34.56 30.75 -11.79
CA ILE A 496 -35.90 30.22 -12.11
C ILE A 496 -36.77 31.27 -12.83
N VAL A 497 -36.75 32.53 -12.38
CA VAL A 497 -37.70 33.56 -12.84
C VAL A 497 -37.15 34.46 -13.94
N ASP A 498 -35.83 34.64 -14.04
CA ASP A 498 -35.19 35.50 -15.02
C ASP A 498 -34.65 34.65 -16.19
N ALA A 499 -35.52 34.45 -17.20
CA ALA A 499 -35.20 33.64 -18.38
C ALA A 499 -34.04 34.24 -19.21
N ASP A 500 -33.91 35.57 -19.25
CA ASP A 500 -32.82 36.23 -19.96
C ASP A 500 -31.48 35.98 -19.25
N TYR A 501 -31.47 36.05 -17.92
CA TYR A 501 -30.28 35.70 -17.14
C TYR A 501 -29.85 34.25 -17.36
N LEU A 502 -30.79 33.30 -17.27
CA LEU A 502 -30.51 31.88 -17.47
C LEU A 502 -29.92 31.63 -18.87
N GLU A 503 -30.52 32.23 -19.92
CA GLU A 503 -30.04 32.07 -21.29
C GLU A 503 -28.66 32.74 -21.50
N GLN A 504 -28.41 33.90 -20.90
CA GLN A 504 -27.10 34.55 -20.94
C GLN A 504 -26.01 33.67 -20.31
N ARG A 505 -26.29 33.05 -19.15
CA ARG A 505 -25.35 32.10 -18.53
C ARG A 505 -25.11 30.90 -19.43
N ARG A 506 -26.16 30.34 -20.04
CA ARG A 506 -26.07 29.21 -20.97
C ARG A 506 -25.20 29.55 -22.19
N LEU A 507 -25.45 30.69 -22.84
CA LEU A 507 -24.68 31.14 -24.01
C LEU A 507 -23.21 31.38 -23.66
N ASN A 508 -22.93 32.04 -22.54
CA ASN A 508 -21.57 32.26 -22.08
C ASN A 508 -20.79 30.94 -21.89
N ILE A 509 -21.42 29.92 -21.34
CA ILE A 509 -20.78 28.60 -21.18
C ILE A 509 -20.51 27.97 -22.54
N VAL A 510 -21.52 27.90 -23.42
CA VAL A 510 -21.38 27.27 -24.75
C VAL A 510 -20.32 27.97 -25.61
N GLU A 511 -20.19 29.29 -25.50
CA GLU A 511 -19.26 30.09 -26.31
C GLU A 511 -17.84 30.14 -25.73
N ASN A 512 -17.69 30.17 -24.40
CA ASN A 512 -16.41 30.52 -23.77
C ASN A 512 -15.82 29.44 -22.84
N PHE A 513 -16.58 28.42 -22.42
CA PHE A 513 -16.04 27.38 -21.55
C PHE A 513 -15.17 26.40 -22.34
N VAL A 514 -13.89 26.30 -21.95
CA VAL A 514 -12.95 25.34 -22.53
C VAL A 514 -12.63 24.27 -21.49
N PRO A 515 -13.02 23.01 -21.73
CA PRO A 515 -12.79 21.96 -20.76
C PRO A 515 -11.35 21.49 -20.79
N ARG A 516 -10.76 21.44 -19.59
CA ARG A 516 -9.50 20.72 -19.34
C ARG A 516 -9.60 19.25 -19.76
N SER A 517 -8.65 18.81 -20.56
CA SER A 517 -8.53 17.47 -21.15
C SER A 517 -7.61 16.54 -20.34
N TRP A 518 -7.68 15.23 -20.60
CA TRP A 518 -6.75 14.27 -20.01
C TRP A 518 -5.30 14.50 -20.47
N GLU A 519 -5.09 14.92 -21.71
CA GLU A 519 -3.76 15.26 -22.24
C GLU A 519 -3.10 16.37 -21.40
N GLU A 520 -3.85 17.42 -21.06
CA GLU A 520 -3.35 18.50 -20.19
C GLU A 520 -3.11 18.02 -18.76
N VAL A 521 -3.98 17.17 -18.20
CA VAL A 521 -3.80 16.58 -16.87
C VAL A 521 -2.51 15.78 -16.81
N THR A 522 -2.29 14.90 -17.78
CA THR A 522 -1.11 14.02 -17.77
C THR A 522 0.17 14.79 -18.10
N ALA A 523 0.12 15.78 -18.98
CA ALA A 523 1.26 16.65 -19.28
C ALA A 523 1.70 17.43 -18.03
N ASP A 524 0.75 18.05 -17.32
CA ASP A 524 1.02 18.76 -16.07
C ASP A 524 1.54 17.79 -14.99
N MET A 525 0.93 16.61 -14.86
CA MET A 525 1.38 15.59 -13.91
C MET A 525 2.83 15.17 -14.16
N LEU A 526 3.17 14.82 -15.40
CA LEU A 526 4.54 14.42 -15.76
C LEU A 526 5.53 15.58 -15.61
N SER A 527 5.12 16.81 -15.91
CA SER A 527 5.93 18.01 -15.69
C SER A 527 6.28 18.18 -14.20
N ARG A 528 5.29 18.05 -13.30
CA ARG A 528 5.51 18.13 -11.85
C ARG A 528 6.34 16.98 -11.31
N ILE A 529 6.14 15.77 -11.83
CA ILE A 529 6.99 14.62 -11.48
C ILE A 529 8.43 14.90 -11.88
N ALA A 530 8.67 15.37 -13.11
CA ALA A 530 10.02 15.68 -13.58
C ALA A 530 10.69 16.81 -12.77
N GLU A 531 9.92 17.83 -12.36
CA GLU A 531 10.37 18.92 -11.48
C GLU A 531 10.80 18.39 -10.11
N PHE A 532 9.92 17.62 -9.44
CA PHE A 532 10.19 17.11 -8.09
C PHE A 532 11.23 15.97 -8.06
N SER A 533 11.43 15.28 -9.19
CA SER A 533 12.45 14.25 -9.32
C SER A 533 13.88 14.78 -9.52
N GLN A 534 14.10 16.10 -9.61
CA GLN A 534 15.47 16.67 -9.68
C GLN A 534 16.22 16.63 -8.34
N GLY A 535 15.50 16.62 -7.22
CA GLY A 535 16.09 16.58 -5.87
C GLY A 535 16.59 15.18 -5.46
N PRO A 536 17.43 15.08 -4.41
CA PRO A 536 17.82 13.79 -3.87
C PRO A 536 16.60 13.02 -3.33
N VAL A 537 16.64 11.69 -3.42
CA VAL A 537 15.61 10.84 -2.80
C VAL A 537 15.65 11.06 -1.29
N THR A 538 14.52 11.43 -0.71
CA THR A 538 14.39 11.59 0.73
C THR A 538 14.44 10.20 1.37
N PRO A 539 15.17 10.01 2.49
CA PRO A 539 15.08 8.76 3.24
C PRO A 539 13.66 8.49 3.75
N VAL A 540 13.37 7.23 4.05
CA VAL A 540 12.22 6.88 4.89
C VAL A 540 12.37 7.62 6.21
N GLY A 541 11.38 8.45 6.57
CA GLY A 541 11.51 9.30 7.76
C GLY A 541 11.63 8.46 9.02
N SER A 542 12.64 8.73 9.83
CA SER A 542 12.77 8.11 11.16
C SER A 542 11.51 8.37 11.98
N VAL A 543 11.07 7.35 12.70
CA VAL A 543 9.90 7.41 13.58
C VAL A 543 10.36 7.83 14.96
N SER A 544 9.77 8.88 15.53
CA SER A 544 10.14 9.38 16.86
C SER A 544 9.48 8.53 17.95
N LEU A 545 10.25 7.86 18.78
CA LEU A 545 9.72 7.18 19.97
C LEU A 545 9.92 8.11 21.17
N PRO A 546 8.88 8.57 21.87
CA PRO A 546 9.06 9.38 23.08
C PRO A 546 9.68 8.56 24.23
N GLU A 547 10.49 9.19 25.09
CA GLU A 547 11.00 8.53 26.29
C GLU A 547 9.84 8.01 27.15
N GLY A 548 9.95 6.76 27.64
CA GLY A 548 8.94 6.14 28.50
C GLY A 548 7.71 5.63 27.74
N TYR A 549 7.58 5.88 26.43
CA TYR A 549 6.51 5.34 25.62
C TYR A 549 6.75 3.85 25.32
N LEU A 550 5.70 3.04 25.47
CA LEU A 550 5.73 1.62 25.15
C LEU A 550 5.06 1.37 23.79
N PHE A 551 5.85 1.09 22.76
CA PHE A 551 5.36 0.64 21.48
C PHE A 551 4.95 -0.84 21.54
N GLN A 552 3.71 -1.14 21.15
CA GLN A 552 3.19 -2.49 21.02
C GLN A 552 2.54 -2.68 19.64
N PRO A 553 3.04 -3.59 18.78
CA PRO A 553 2.50 -3.77 17.43
C PRO A 553 0.99 -4.08 17.40
N ARG A 554 0.46 -4.73 18.44
CA ARG A 554 -0.95 -5.15 18.55
C ARG A 554 -1.94 -4.02 18.92
N SER A 555 -1.48 -2.95 19.56
CA SER A 555 -2.36 -1.92 20.16
C SER A 555 -2.61 -0.70 19.27
N LEU A 556 -2.17 -0.76 18.01
CA LEU A 556 -2.22 0.35 17.06
C LEU A 556 -3.65 0.87 16.78
N ILE A 557 -4.69 0.14 17.19
CA ILE A 557 -6.11 0.44 16.89
C ILE A 557 -6.99 0.15 18.14
N GLY A 558 -6.43 0.24 19.34
CA GLY A 558 -7.16 0.00 20.60
C GLY A 558 -7.93 1.23 21.11
N PRO A 559 -8.69 1.10 22.23
CA PRO A 559 -9.50 2.18 22.83
C PRO A 559 -8.71 3.40 23.38
N GLY A 560 -7.41 3.52 23.07
CA GLY A 560 -6.57 4.71 23.34
C GLY A 560 -5.90 5.30 22.09
N PHE A 561 -6.28 4.86 20.88
CA PHE A 561 -5.70 5.37 19.64
C PHE A 561 -6.12 6.83 19.39
N SER A 562 -5.19 7.76 19.59
CA SER A 562 -5.31 9.13 19.11
C SER A 562 -4.72 9.25 17.72
N ILE A 563 -5.54 9.64 16.74
CA ILE A 563 -5.08 9.95 15.38
C ILE A 563 -4.01 11.04 15.43
N GLN A 564 -4.21 12.06 16.28
CA GLN A 564 -3.27 13.17 16.42
C GLN A 564 -1.91 12.66 16.93
N GLU A 565 -1.90 11.78 17.95
CA GLU A 565 -0.64 11.19 18.46
C GLU A 565 0.02 10.29 17.41
N TYR A 566 -0.76 9.46 16.71
CA TYR A 566 -0.23 8.58 15.66
C TYR A 566 0.34 9.36 14.47
N MET A 567 -0.23 10.52 14.13
CA MET A 567 0.32 11.41 13.11
C MET A 567 1.71 11.94 13.47
N HIS A 568 1.92 12.30 14.74
CA HIS A 568 3.25 12.75 15.22
C HIS A 568 4.27 11.64 15.04
N SER A 569 3.89 10.40 15.36
CA SER A 569 4.77 9.25 15.21
C SER A 569 4.01 8.00 14.74
N PRO A 570 4.05 7.69 13.43
CA PRO A 570 3.37 6.52 12.90
C PRO A 570 4.14 5.26 13.26
N PHE A 571 3.94 4.78 14.48
CA PHE A 571 4.75 3.76 15.12
C PHE A 571 4.80 2.42 14.36
N ARG A 572 3.81 2.11 13.52
CA ARG A 572 3.85 0.91 12.66
C ARG A 572 5.08 0.89 11.76
N LEU A 573 5.58 2.06 11.34
CA LEU A 573 6.75 2.15 10.48
C LEU A 573 8.05 1.68 11.16
N LEU A 574 8.08 1.55 12.50
CA LEU A 574 9.22 0.98 13.22
C LEU A 574 9.51 -0.46 12.82
N ILE A 575 8.48 -1.20 12.45
CA ILE A 575 8.56 -2.62 12.09
C ILE A 575 8.28 -2.86 10.60
N ALA A 576 8.04 -1.79 9.83
CA ALA A 576 7.73 -1.93 8.42
C ALA A 576 8.93 -2.54 7.66
N ASP A 577 8.63 -3.32 6.62
CA ASP A 577 9.58 -4.11 5.81
C ASP A 577 10.11 -5.38 6.50
N GLN A 578 10.65 -5.29 7.73
CA GLN A 578 11.38 -6.38 8.39
C GLN A 578 10.52 -7.29 9.30
N PHE A 579 9.25 -6.95 9.49
CA PHE A 579 8.28 -7.78 10.20
C PHE A 579 7.06 -8.05 9.32
N TYR A 580 6.38 -9.16 9.57
CA TYR A 580 5.04 -9.45 9.07
C TYR A 580 4.01 -8.52 9.71
N ASP A 581 2.80 -8.51 9.14
CA ASP A 581 1.73 -7.68 9.69
C ASP A 581 1.43 -8.07 11.16
N PRO A 582 1.12 -7.07 12.02
CA PRO A 582 0.84 -7.35 13.43
C PRO A 582 -0.38 -8.25 13.62
N GLU A 583 -0.26 -9.15 14.59
CA GLU A 583 -1.31 -10.05 15.10
C GLU A 583 -1.59 -9.72 16.58
N ASP A 584 -2.59 -10.37 17.18
CA ASP A 584 -3.00 -10.11 18.57
C ASP A 584 -1.87 -10.34 19.60
N HIS A 585 -0.90 -11.19 19.28
CA HIS A 585 0.27 -11.47 20.12
C HIS A 585 1.53 -10.69 19.75
N GLY A 586 1.49 -9.80 18.76
CA GLY A 586 2.64 -9.00 18.31
C GLY A 586 2.94 -9.16 16.83
N ALA A 587 4.15 -8.85 16.39
CA ALA A 587 4.57 -8.94 14.99
C ALA A 587 5.73 -9.93 14.82
N TRP A 588 5.58 -10.89 13.91
CA TRP A 588 6.63 -11.86 13.59
C TRP A 588 7.73 -11.22 12.74
N MET A 589 8.98 -11.50 13.08
CA MET A 589 10.15 -11.05 12.31
C MET A 589 10.24 -11.83 10.99
N LYS A 590 10.64 -11.16 9.91
CA LYS A 590 10.92 -11.82 8.62
C LYS A 590 12.36 -12.30 8.59
N GLY A 591 12.55 -13.61 8.36
CA GLY A 591 13.86 -14.21 8.27
C GLY A 591 14.67 -14.10 9.56
N ARG A 592 15.98 -13.94 9.40
CA ARG A 592 16.97 -14.13 10.47
C ARG A 592 17.57 -12.86 11.04
N PHE A 593 17.34 -11.72 10.39
CA PHE A 593 17.90 -10.44 10.78
C PHE A 593 16.81 -9.39 10.73
N SER A 594 16.80 -8.52 11.74
CA SER A 594 15.98 -7.31 11.73
C SER A 594 16.70 -6.20 12.46
N GLU A 595 16.46 -4.97 12.03
CA GLU A 595 16.91 -3.77 12.73
C GLU A 595 15.74 -2.81 12.89
N ILE A 596 15.43 -2.49 14.15
CA ILE A 596 14.42 -1.49 14.49
C ILE A 596 15.15 -0.18 14.76
N VAL A 597 14.84 0.87 14.00
CA VAL A 597 15.48 2.19 14.12
C VAL A 597 14.43 3.23 14.50
N PHE A 598 14.68 3.98 15.57
CA PHE A 598 13.82 5.08 16.01
C PHE A 598 14.62 6.31 16.42
N LYS A 599 14.00 7.48 16.26
CA LYS A 599 14.52 8.76 16.74
C LYS A 599 14.16 8.94 18.21
N THR A 600 15.11 9.40 19.00
CA THR A 600 14.92 9.65 20.44
C THR A 600 14.67 11.14 20.71
N ASP A 601 14.05 11.45 21.86
CA ASP A 601 13.93 12.82 22.40
C ASP A 601 15.08 13.20 23.34
N LEU A 602 15.98 12.26 23.63
CA LEU A 602 17.12 12.43 24.50
C LEU A 602 18.34 13.03 23.77
N PRO A 603 19.26 13.68 24.51
CA PRO A 603 20.51 14.20 23.94
C PRO A 603 21.38 13.12 23.31
N ARG A 604 22.22 13.52 22.35
CA ARG A 604 23.25 12.66 21.74
C ARG A 604 24.20 12.12 22.81
N ASP A 605 24.66 10.88 22.61
CA ASP A 605 25.57 10.15 23.52
C ASP A 605 25.01 9.85 24.92
N GLU A 606 23.74 10.21 25.22
CA GLU A 606 23.06 9.88 26.46
C GLU A 606 22.95 8.36 26.62
N GLU A 607 23.28 7.86 27.81
CA GLU A 607 23.15 6.44 28.13
C GLU A 607 21.68 6.06 28.28
N ILE A 608 21.22 5.08 27.52
CA ILE A 608 19.81 4.65 27.52
C ILE A 608 19.67 3.19 27.94
N THR A 609 18.50 2.89 28.50
CA THR A 609 18.02 1.53 28.73
C THR A 609 16.87 1.26 27.77
N VAL A 610 17.00 0.24 26.94
CA VAL A 610 15.95 -0.24 26.05
C VAL A 610 15.28 -1.46 26.68
N PHE A 611 13.96 -1.44 26.74
CA PHE A 611 13.12 -2.56 27.16
C PHE A 611 12.51 -3.18 25.91
N ILE A 612 12.74 -4.47 25.72
CA ILE A 612 12.17 -5.22 24.58
C ILE A 612 11.52 -6.49 25.10
N GLN A 613 10.29 -6.75 24.70
CA GLN A 613 9.59 -8.00 24.98
C GLN A 613 9.45 -8.78 23.69
N MET A 614 10.01 -9.99 23.67
CA MET A 614 9.97 -10.88 22.53
C MET A 614 9.34 -12.22 22.91
N HIS A 615 8.79 -12.88 21.91
CA HIS A 615 8.31 -14.25 22.00
C HIS A 615 8.89 -15.09 20.86
N CYS A 616 8.79 -16.41 21.00
CA CYS A 616 9.26 -17.36 20.01
C CYS A 616 8.09 -18.16 19.44
N ALA A 617 8.27 -18.69 18.23
CA ALA A 617 7.31 -19.61 17.64
C ALA A 617 7.25 -20.94 18.44
N PRO A 618 6.10 -21.63 18.49
CA PRO A 618 5.96 -22.90 19.18
C PRO A 618 6.91 -24.01 18.69
N TRP A 619 7.37 -23.91 17.44
CA TRP A 619 8.27 -24.83 16.76
C TRP A 619 9.73 -24.37 16.79
N HIS A 620 10.10 -23.55 17.78
CA HIS A 620 11.50 -23.20 17.98
C HIS A 620 12.39 -24.46 18.07
N ALA A 621 13.56 -24.41 17.44
CA ALA A 621 14.63 -25.40 17.58
C ALA A 621 15.83 -24.74 18.28
N ASP A 622 16.92 -25.50 18.53
CA ASP A 622 18.17 -25.03 19.15
C ASP A 622 18.77 -23.84 18.37
N THR A 623 18.28 -22.64 18.70
CA THR A 623 18.62 -21.38 18.02
C THR A 623 19.03 -20.35 19.06
N GLU A 624 20.13 -19.67 18.76
CA GLU A 624 20.65 -18.60 19.57
C GLU A 624 20.19 -17.26 18.99
N VAL A 625 19.74 -16.36 19.86
CA VAL A 625 19.38 -15.00 19.48
C VAL A 625 20.45 -14.05 20.01
N THR A 626 20.92 -13.16 19.15
CA THR A 626 21.75 -12.02 19.53
C THR A 626 20.94 -10.74 19.37
N ILE A 627 20.85 -9.93 20.44
CA ILE A 627 20.24 -8.60 20.38
C ILE A 627 21.27 -7.56 20.84
N ALA A 628 21.41 -6.49 20.06
CA ALA A 628 22.29 -5.38 20.37
C ALA A 628 21.60 -4.04 20.15
N VAL A 629 22.05 -3.02 20.89
CA VAL A 629 21.61 -1.63 20.74
C VAL A 629 22.77 -0.83 20.13
N GLY A 630 22.49 -0.07 19.07
CA GLY A 630 23.45 0.80 18.38
C GLY A 630 24.10 1.82 19.33
N GLY A 631 25.36 2.19 19.05
CA GLY A 631 26.15 3.09 19.91
C GLY A 631 26.62 2.48 21.23
N GLY A 632 26.20 1.25 21.58
CA GLY A 632 26.69 0.49 22.73
C GLY A 632 27.99 -0.29 22.45
N ASP A 633 28.63 -0.78 23.52
CA ASP A 633 29.76 -1.72 23.41
C ASP A 633 29.26 -3.04 22.77
N PRO A 634 29.81 -3.51 21.64
CA PRO A 634 29.42 -4.78 21.02
C PRO A 634 29.49 -5.98 21.96
N LYS A 635 30.32 -5.91 23.01
CA LYS A 635 30.41 -6.94 24.06
C LYS A 635 29.19 -6.99 24.99
N LYS A 636 28.35 -5.95 24.97
CA LYS A 636 27.09 -5.89 25.74
C LYS A 636 25.89 -6.43 24.97
N ALA A 637 26.09 -6.96 23.76
CA ALA A 637 25.04 -7.70 23.05
C ALA A 637 24.54 -8.86 23.92
N LEU A 638 23.22 -8.98 24.04
CA LEU A 638 22.60 -10.06 24.78
C LEU A 638 22.51 -11.29 23.89
N LYS A 639 23.10 -12.40 24.34
CA LYS A 639 23.03 -13.70 23.68
C LYS A 639 22.31 -14.70 24.55
N PHE A 640 21.33 -15.41 24.00
CA PHE A 640 20.52 -16.36 24.73
C PHE A 640 19.85 -17.36 23.80
N ASP A 641 19.46 -18.51 24.35
CA ASP A 641 18.68 -19.53 23.66
C ASP A 641 17.23 -19.07 23.48
N VAL A 642 16.69 -19.24 22.26
CA VAL A 642 15.34 -18.81 21.91
C VAL A 642 14.26 -19.44 22.79
N ALA A 643 14.48 -20.67 23.30
CA ALA A 643 13.52 -21.37 24.15
C ALA A 643 13.28 -20.63 25.47
N SER A 644 14.23 -19.79 25.89
CA SER A 644 14.06 -18.91 27.05
C SER A 644 13.04 -17.78 26.83
N LEU A 645 12.53 -17.60 25.61
CA LEU A 645 11.45 -16.66 25.28
C LEU A 645 10.05 -17.29 25.32
N ALA A 646 9.92 -18.58 25.62
CA ALA A 646 8.63 -19.25 25.71
C ALA A 646 7.71 -18.51 26.72
N GLY A 647 6.52 -18.09 26.28
CA GLY A 647 5.58 -17.28 27.07
C GLY A 647 5.76 -15.76 26.96
N GLY A 648 6.83 -15.28 26.30
CA GLY A 648 7.14 -13.87 26.13
C GLY A 648 8.00 -13.34 27.27
N ARG A 649 9.25 -12.97 26.98
CA ARG A 649 10.23 -12.51 27.97
C ARG A 649 10.62 -11.07 27.70
N MET A 650 10.58 -10.26 28.76
CA MET A 650 11.15 -8.91 28.75
C MET A 650 12.67 -8.98 28.97
N MET A 651 13.39 -8.19 28.20
CA MET A 651 14.83 -8.03 28.26
C MET A 651 15.18 -6.54 28.39
N ARG A 652 16.27 -6.26 29.10
CA ARG A 652 16.82 -4.91 29.25
C ARG A 652 18.18 -4.86 28.56
N LEU A 653 18.34 -3.89 27.67
CA LEU A 653 19.54 -3.68 26.89
C LEU A 653 20.07 -2.28 27.19
N PHE A 654 21.39 -2.13 27.20
CA PHE A 654 22.04 -0.87 27.50
C PHE A 654 22.78 -0.37 26.26
N GLY A 655 22.60 0.89 25.93
CA GLY A 655 23.21 1.53 24.78
C GLY A 655 23.33 3.04 24.96
N LYS A 656 23.58 3.74 23.86
CA LYS A 656 23.62 5.21 23.83
C LYS A 656 22.80 5.72 22.67
N VAL A 657 22.32 6.95 22.79
CA VAL A 657 21.78 7.69 21.65
C VAL A 657 22.90 7.96 20.64
N GLY A 658 22.68 7.59 19.39
CA GLY A 658 23.63 7.84 18.29
C GLY A 658 23.89 9.32 18.04
N ALA A 659 24.99 9.63 17.35
CA ALA A 659 25.37 11.01 17.02
C ALA A 659 24.34 11.73 16.12
N ASP A 660 23.51 10.96 15.41
CA ASP A 660 22.38 11.41 14.59
C ASP A 660 21.06 11.56 15.38
N GLY A 661 21.06 11.24 16.68
CA GLY A 661 19.88 11.23 17.53
C GLY A 661 19.03 9.96 17.40
N LEU A 662 19.50 8.96 16.65
CA LEU A 662 18.81 7.69 16.44
C LEU A 662 19.29 6.63 17.44
N CYS A 663 18.41 5.67 17.70
CA CYS A 663 18.71 4.42 18.38
C CYS A 663 18.34 3.28 17.44
N SER A 664 19.25 2.32 17.25
CA SER A 664 18.94 1.08 16.54
C SER A 664 18.98 -0.12 17.48
N VAL A 665 18.08 -1.08 17.24
CA VAL A 665 18.04 -2.36 17.93
C VAL A 665 18.15 -3.46 16.88
N SER A 666 19.32 -4.08 16.80
CA SER A 666 19.60 -5.16 15.86
C SER A 666 19.32 -6.52 16.52
N ILE A 667 18.57 -7.37 15.82
CA ILE A 667 18.20 -8.71 16.25
C ILE A 667 18.71 -9.70 15.20
N THR A 668 19.44 -10.72 15.63
CA THR A 668 19.99 -11.76 14.75
C THR A 668 19.68 -13.14 15.31
N VAL A 669 19.12 -14.02 14.48
CA VAL A 669 18.85 -15.41 14.78
C VAL A 669 19.96 -16.28 14.18
N ASN A 670 20.70 -16.94 15.05
CA ASN A 670 21.75 -17.89 14.73
C ASN A 670 21.23 -19.32 14.97
N GLY A 671 21.62 -20.28 14.12
CA GLY A 671 21.18 -21.68 14.22
C GLY A 671 20.12 -22.07 13.18
N VAL A 672 19.46 -23.21 13.36
CA VAL A 672 18.48 -23.75 12.40
C VAL A 672 17.11 -23.77 13.06
N TYR A 673 16.09 -23.23 12.39
CA TYR A 673 14.67 -23.40 12.77
C TYR A 673 13.87 -23.88 11.56
N GLU A 674 12.89 -24.74 11.81
CA GLU A 674 12.01 -25.28 10.78
C GLU A 674 10.66 -24.57 10.86
N VAL A 675 10.19 -24.03 9.74
CA VAL A 675 8.84 -23.48 9.64
C VAL A 675 7.88 -24.64 9.33
N PRO A 676 6.81 -24.84 10.11
CA PRO A 676 5.89 -25.94 9.91
C PRO A 676 5.06 -25.73 8.64
N SER A 677 4.63 -26.83 8.01
CA SER A 677 3.89 -26.81 6.73
C SER A 677 2.52 -26.09 6.76
N ILE A 678 2.05 -25.71 7.94
CA ILE A 678 0.79 -24.98 8.13
C ILE A 678 0.96 -23.46 8.01
N ASP A 679 2.18 -22.94 8.06
CA ASP A 679 2.48 -21.51 7.95
C ASP A 679 3.66 -21.33 6.98
N PHE A 680 3.48 -20.54 5.92
CA PHE A 680 4.49 -20.38 4.87
C PHE A 680 5.48 -19.23 5.15
N ARG A 681 5.35 -18.57 6.30
CA ARG A 681 6.16 -17.40 6.65
C ARG A 681 7.48 -17.83 7.30
N ASP A 682 8.59 -17.23 6.86
CA ASP A 682 9.92 -17.47 7.42
C ASP A 682 10.12 -16.69 8.72
N PHE A 683 9.81 -17.32 9.86
CA PHE A 683 9.98 -16.70 11.18
C PHE A 683 10.23 -17.72 12.31
N VAL A 684 10.88 -17.25 13.37
CA VAL A 684 10.97 -17.94 14.68
C VAL A 684 10.83 -16.99 15.87
N LEU A 685 10.95 -15.68 15.65
CA LEU A 685 10.89 -14.64 16.66
C LEU A 685 9.78 -13.63 16.37
N GLY A 686 9.12 -13.15 17.41
CA GLY A 686 8.13 -12.08 17.33
C GLY A 686 8.36 -10.99 18.37
N LEU A 687 8.08 -9.74 17.98
CA LEU A 687 8.12 -8.56 18.84
C LEU A 687 6.76 -8.35 19.50
N LYS A 688 6.73 -8.27 20.84
CA LYS A 688 5.53 -7.88 21.61
C LYS A 688 5.53 -6.42 21.99
N ALA A 689 6.66 -5.92 22.46
CA ALA A 689 6.76 -4.55 22.96
C ALA A 689 8.19 -4.01 22.86
N LEU A 690 8.31 -2.70 22.69
CA LEU A 690 9.57 -1.95 22.66
C LEU A 690 9.37 -0.59 23.35
N GLY A 691 10.28 -0.23 24.25
CA GLY A 691 10.33 1.10 24.87
C GLY A 691 11.75 1.44 25.28
N TYR A 692 12.01 2.71 25.55
CA TYR A 692 13.33 3.15 26.02
C TYR A 692 13.21 4.33 26.98
N THR A 693 14.30 4.59 27.69
CA THR A 693 14.43 5.71 28.61
C THR A 693 15.89 5.97 28.95
N GLY A 694 16.22 7.18 29.36
CA GLY A 694 17.52 7.53 29.89
C GLY A 694 17.85 6.67 31.11
N SER A 695 19.10 6.20 31.19
CA SER A 695 19.53 5.30 32.26
C SER A 695 19.41 5.91 33.66
N SER A 696 19.39 7.25 33.73
CA SER A 696 19.18 8.05 34.93
C SER A 696 17.71 8.23 35.33
N ASN A 697 16.76 8.07 34.40
CA ASN A 697 15.33 8.27 34.63
C ASN A 697 14.70 7.03 35.28
N LEU A 698 14.77 6.96 36.62
CA LEU A 698 14.24 5.82 37.37
C LEU A 698 12.73 5.65 37.21
N ARG A 699 11.96 6.74 37.13
CA ARG A 699 10.50 6.68 37.07
C ARG A 699 10.03 6.02 35.77
N ALA A 700 10.50 6.52 34.63
CA ALA A 700 10.16 5.95 33.33
C ALA A 700 10.61 4.48 33.19
N ARG A 701 11.74 4.10 33.77
CA ARG A 701 12.17 2.69 33.84
C ARG A 701 11.21 1.80 34.62
N MET A 702 10.67 2.30 35.74
CA MET A 702 9.67 1.57 36.52
C MET A 702 8.36 1.46 35.75
N ASP A 703 7.89 2.57 35.17
CA ASP A 703 6.63 2.61 34.42
C ASP A 703 6.68 1.69 33.18
N LEU A 704 7.76 1.69 32.40
CA LEU A 704 7.95 0.78 31.27
C LEU A 704 8.02 -0.69 31.69
N ARG A 705 8.75 -1.00 32.77
CA ARG A 705 8.82 -2.36 33.31
C ARG A 705 7.43 -2.83 33.71
N ASP A 706 6.73 -2.03 34.50
CA ASP A 706 5.42 -2.38 35.05
C ASP A 706 4.40 -2.52 33.91
N ALA A 707 4.45 -1.65 32.91
CA ALA A 707 3.59 -1.76 31.72
C ALA A 707 3.83 -3.03 30.89
N ILE A 708 5.07 -3.56 30.85
CA ILE A 708 5.38 -4.82 30.15
C ILE A 708 5.06 -6.06 31.00
N GLU A 709 5.37 -6.02 32.30
CA GLU A 709 5.19 -7.15 33.23
C GLU A 709 3.73 -7.35 33.63
N PHE A 710 3.00 -6.26 33.82
CA PHE A 710 1.59 -6.24 34.24
C PHE A 710 0.67 -5.83 33.09
N ASP A 711 1.07 -6.08 31.83
CA ASP A 711 0.15 -6.05 30.69
C ASP A 711 -0.86 -7.20 30.83
N THR A 712 -1.70 -7.09 31.85
CA THR A 712 -2.92 -7.86 32.05
C THR A 712 -3.92 -7.34 31.05
N VAL A 713 -3.93 -7.97 29.87
CA VAL A 713 -5.17 -8.16 29.12
C VAL A 713 -5.80 -9.45 29.60
#